data_AF-A0A814WVB8-F1
#
_entry.id   AF-A0A814WVB8-F1
#
_cell.length_a   1.000
_cell.length_b   1.000
_cell.length_c   1.000
_cell.angle_alpha   90.00
_cell.angle_beta   90.00
_cell.angle_gamma   90.00
#
_symmetry.space_group_name_H-M   'P 1'
#
loop_
_entity.id
_entity.type
_entity.pdbx_description
1 polymer ?
#
loop_
_entity_poly.entity_id
_entity_poly.type
_entity_poly.pdbx_seq_one_letter_code
_entity_poly.pdbx_strand_id
1 'polypeptide(L)'
;MAGANNKRKCFTCDRENNTYTCEGCSKRFCVIHIPEHHQRLNEELHHIVDDYNEFKERINEQKQYSQSYTVIEQIDQWGKVSIEKIKQKAKDSREMIIGSLQTCINDIETKFNDLNKQIQQLQIQNDFNEINLNYLRNQLRKITEELNNPLNISIQEDPQSFISDIAIISSKKPKLHKWKENGITVAGGNGRGQQLNQLNDAEGIYIDENKNIFIADYENHRIIEWKYNGKEGQIIAGGNDKGNRMDQLNEPTNITVDQQNHSIIIAEQGNRRVIQWLNQKQQILIDNTDCFGLAMDKNGFLYVSDWKTHEVRQWKMGEYNNEAIVVAGGNGEGDELSQLNYPTFIFVDEDQSVYVSDTFNHRVMKWRKDAKEGTVVAGGNDQGRNLNQLSEPQGVIVDDLGQIYVADYGNHRVMRWCEEKDEGEIIVGENGEGNQSNQLNLPTGLCFDHEGNLYVVDWGNDRIQNYNLRTNNIFHRMGMPGPAPIPLLGEMFNVVRRGMYKNDMALIKKYGKIVGIYEGTIPIILVTDLDILRNVLIKDSHVFINRRTPEGGVGPFEHGLTTLKDEQWKNARSIVSPTFSTAKLKAMHSLMNDVSDMFNERLLEYADKQEIFDIKTINGQYTLDNIASCLFGIETNSLKNENIILINHLRKFFTFTLARIFLLIIFLTPRLGAYLGKKGYSFLPMDSMEYTTTIVNQVLARRRQRLEKRNDFIQIMIDHEEEIKDQEGQQSKLLKKTLSDKEILSQALVFLIAGYETTSVLMSFFFYIMATEPVIQEKIYQEIRQEIGDDEVTYEKLNQLQYLDMVINETLRMYPPFIRFDRVASKDYQLGNYLIPKGTIINVPVYPIHHDSEAWPEPEKFIPERFLPAEKAKRHPMAFLAFGDGPRQAQIFALEAKLGIVRALRLVEFERCERTEIPIQLGNVTILNSKNGIFLRVVRRSQ
;
A
#
# COMPACT_ATOMS: atom_id res chain seq x y z
N MET A 1 -64.62 -1.05 -64.10
CA MET A 1 -63.68 -0.59 -63.06
C MET A 1 -62.39 -0.21 -63.78
N ALA A 2 -62.23 1.05 -64.21
CA ALA A 2 -61.47 2.09 -63.49
C ALA A 2 -60.02 1.62 -63.22
N GLY A 3 -58.94 2.17 -63.77
CA GLY A 3 -58.74 3.39 -64.56
C GLY A 3 -57.37 3.95 -64.20
N ALA A 4 -56.37 3.80 -65.07
CA ALA A 4 -55.20 4.68 -65.15
C ALA A 4 -54.48 4.46 -66.49
N ASN A 5 -54.80 5.32 -67.47
CA ASN A 5 -54.02 5.51 -68.69
C ASN A 5 -52.61 5.95 -68.32
N ASN A 6 -51.64 5.03 -68.26
CA ASN A 6 -50.24 5.41 -68.06
C ASN A 6 -49.66 5.90 -69.39
N LYS A 7 -49.93 7.16 -69.68
CA LYS A 7 -49.43 7.93 -70.81
C LYS A 7 -47.89 7.86 -70.81
N ARG A 8 -47.30 7.34 -71.90
CA ARG A 8 -45.84 7.17 -72.07
C ARG A 8 -45.18 8.53 -72.30
N LYS A 9 -44.99 9.29 -71.22
CA LYS A 9 -44.47 10.65 -71.25
C LYS A 9 -42.97 10.70 -70.99
N CYS A 10 -42.31 11.67 -71.62
CA CYS A 10 -40.91 11.97 -71.38
C CYS A 10 -40.73 12.59 -69.98
N PHE A 11 -39.82 12.06 -69.17
CA PHE A 11 -39.53 12.55 -67.81
C PHE A 11 -39.21 14.06 -67.77
N THR A 12 -38.53 14.59 -68.79
CA THR A 12 -38.11 16.00 -68.82
C THR A 12 -39.20 16.97 -69.29
N CYS A 13 -39.98 16.63 -70.33
CA CYS A 13 -40.90 17.58 -70.98
C CYS A 13 -42.37 17.18 -70.91
N ASP A 14 -42.68 16.02 -70.32
CA ASP A 14 -44.02 15.48 -70.08
C ASP A 14 -44.91 15.29 -71.32
N ARG A 15 -44.30 15.30 -72.53
CA ARG A 15 -44.99 15.06 -73.81
C ARG A 15 -45.05 13.57 -74.17
N GLU A 16 -46.16 13.13 -74.77
CA GLU A 16 -46.41 11.78 -75.26
C GLU A 16 -45.87 11.61 -76.68
N ASN A 17 -44.56 11.34 -76.82
CA ASN A 17 -43.94 10.91 -78.09
C ASN A 17 -43.14 9.63 -77.83
N ASN A 18 -42.75 8.88 -78.88
CA ASN A 18 -41.93 7.66 -78.78
C ASN A 18 -40.79 7.84 -77.76
N THR A 19 -40.94 7.21 -76.58
CA THR A 19 -40.02 7.34 -75.45
C THR A 19 -39.22 6.05 -75.24
N TYR A 20 -37.92 6.23 -75.00
CA TYR A 20 -36.96 5.18 -74.71
C TYR A 20 -36.68 5.15 -73.20
N THR A 21 -36.51 3.96 -72.65
CA THR A 21 -36.21 3.77 -71.22
C THR A 21 -34.71 3.69 -71.01
N CYS A 22 -34.17 4.52 -70.11
CA CYS A 22 -32.80 4.36 -69.63
C CYS A 22 -32.78 3.24 -68.59
N GLU A 23 -32.02 2.17 -68.83
CA GLU A 23 -31.96 1.01 -67.92
C GLU A 23 -31.37 1.38 -66.55
N GLY A 24 -30.41 2.32 -66.51
CA GLY A 24 -29.74 2.70 -65.27
C GLY A 24 -30.63 3.42 -64.26
N CYS A 25 -31.47 4.37 -64.72
CA CYS A 25 -32.35 5.15 -63.83
C CYS A 25 -33.83 4.75 -63.93
N SER A 26 -34.17 3.80 -64.81
CA SER A 26 -35.54 3.35 -65.11
C SER A 26 -36.50 4.45 -65.60
N LYS A 27 -36.01 5.66 -65.91
CA LYS A 27 -36.81 6.79 -66.42
C LYS A 27 -36.92 6.74 -67.94
N ARG A 28 -38.01 7.30 -68.48
CA ARG A 28 -38.28 7.33 -69.93
C ARG A 28 -38.05 8.71 -70.51
N PHE A 29 -37.33 8.81 -71.63
CA PHE A 29 -37.01 10.06 -72.31
C PHE A 29 -37.45 10.00 -73.77
N CYS A 30 -37.88 11.13 -74.35
CA CYS A 30 -38.13 11.20 -75.79
C CYS A 30 -36.81 11.27 -76.57
N VAL A 31 -36.89 11.11 -77.90
CA VAL A 31 -35.72 11.10 -78.78
C VAL A 31 -34.81 12.33 -78.67
N ILE A 32 -35.36 13.47 -78.22
CA ILE A 32 -34.62 14.74 -78.07
C ILE A 32 -33.91 14.83 -76.71
N HIS A 33 -34.53 14.32 -75.63
CA HIS A 33 -33.98 14.48 -74.26
C HIS A 33 -33.15 13.29 -73.80
N ILE A 34 -33.21 12.14 -74.47
CA ILE A 34 -32.33 11.02 -74.13
C ILE A 34 -30.84 11.32 -74.40
N PRO A 35 -30.45 12.01 -75.49
CA PRO A 35 -29.07 12.44 -75.68
C PRO A 35 -28.64 13.47 -74.64
N GLU A 36 -29.50 14.40 -74.24
CA GLU A 36 -29.20 15.38 -73.17
C GLU A 36 -29.01 14.70 -71.80
N HIS A 37 -29.84 13.69 -71.48
CA HIS A 37 -29.67 12.92 -70.26
C HIS A 37 -28.33 12.16 -70.25
N HIS A 38 -27.96 11.53 -71.36
CA HIS A 38 -26.65 10.89 -71.50
C HIS A 38 -25.51 11.89 -71.46
N GLN A 39 -25.68 13.09 -72.01
CA GLN A 39 -24.67 14.13 -71.94
C GLN A 39 -24.42 14.59 -70.50
N ARG A 40 -25.47 14.79 -69.69
CA ARG A 40 -25.32 15.11 -68.26
C ARG A 40 -24.64 13.99 -67.48
N LEU A 41 -24.98 12.73 -67.74
CA LEU A 41 -24.28 11.59 -67.14
C LEU A 41 -22.81 11.54 -67.55
N ASN A 42 -22.50 11.93 -68.79
CA ASN A 42 -21.13 12.01 -69.27
C ASN A 42 -20.36 13.17 -68.62
N GLU A 43 -21.02 14.31 -68.37
CA GLU A 43 -20.46 15.44 -67.60
C GLU A 43 -20.22 15.06 -66.13
N GLU A 44 -21.15 14.35 -65.49
CA GLU A 44 -20.96 13.81 -64.14
C GLU A 44 -19.81 12.79 -64.10
N LEU A 45 -19.69 11.93 -65.12
CA LEU A 45 -18.57 11.01 -65.23
C LEU A 45 -17.24 11.75 -65.41
N HIS A 46 -17.22 12.85 -66.18
CA HIS A 46 -16.04 13.70 -66.30
C HIS A 46 -15.65 14.32 -64.95
N HIS A 47 -16.60 14.82 -64.16
CA HIS A 47 -16.33 15.31 -62.81
C HIS A 47 -15.76 14.23 -61.88
N ILE A 48 -16.31 13.00 -61.93
CA ILE A 48 -15.79 11.87 -61.14
C ILE A 48 -14.37 11.48 -61.58
N VAL A 49 -14.08 11.56 -62.89
CA VAL A 49 -12.74 11.28 -63.43
C VAL A 49 -11.75 12.38 -63.02
N ASP A 50 -12.18 13.64 -62.99
CA ASP A 50 -11.36 14.77 -62.51
C ASP A 50 -11.07 14.64 -61.01
N ASP A 51 -12.08 14.35 -60.18
CA ASP A 51 -11.92 14.07 -58.74
C ASP A 51 -10.98 12.88 -58.50
N TYR A 52 -11.10 11.82 -59.31
CA TYR A 52 -10.20 10.67 -59.27
C TYR A 52 -8.76 11.04 -59.62
N ASN A 53 -8.56 11.87 -60.64
CA ASN A 53 -7.23 12.32 -61.07
C ASN A 53 -6.60 13.25 -60.03
N GLU A 54 -7.37 14.17 -59.43
CA GLU A 54 -6.92 15.02 -58.33
C GLU A 54 -6.55 14.18 -57.10
N PHE A 55 -7.39 13.21 -56.74
CA PHE A 55 -7.11 12.29 -55.63
C PHE A 55 -5.85 11.44 -55.91
N LYS A 56 -5.66 11.00 -57.16
CA LYS A 56 -4.48 10.26 -57.60
C LYS A 56 -3.22 11.13 -57.60
N GLU A 57 -3.31 12.40 -57.98
CA GLU A 57 -2.21 13.36 -57.85
C GLU A 57 -1.87 13.60 -56.38
N ARG A 58 -2.86 13.82 -55.51
CA ARG A 58 -2.62 13.95 -54.05
C ARG A 58 -1.97 12.71 -53.44
N ILE A 59 -2.36 11.51 -53.89
CA ILE A 59 -1.69 10.26 -53.49
C ILE A 59 -0.25 10.21 -54.01
N ASN A 60 0.00 10.63 -55.25
CA ASN A 60 1.35 10.63 -55.83
C ASN A 60 2.25 11.69 -55.18
N GLU A 61 1.74 12.87 -54.89
CA GLU A 61 2.41 13.91 -54.09
C GLU A 61 2.73 13.38 -52.69
N GLN A 62 1.77 12.75 -52.00
CA GLN A 62 2.04 12.14 -50.69
C GLN A 62 3.05 10.99 -50.74
N LYS A 63 3.09 10.22 -51.84
CA LYS A 63 4.15 9.22 -52.06
C LYS A 63 5.52 9.87 -52.30
N GLN A 64 5.57 11.04 -52.93
CA GLN A 64 6.80 11.80 -53.21
C GLN A 64 7.37 12.50 -51.96
N TYR A 65 6.51 12.87 -51.00
CA TYR A 65 6.86 13.42 -49.67
C TYR A 65 6.95 12.35 -48.56
N SER A 66 6.99 11.07 -48.92
CA SER A 66 6.96 9.95 -47.96
C SER A 66 8.11 9.92 -46.95
N GLN A 67 9.15 10.75 -47.10
CA GLN A 67 10.24 10.93 -46.12
C GLN A 67 10.11 12.18 -45.24
N SER A 68 9.15 13.08 -45.48
CA SER A 68 9.02 14.36 -44.76
C SER A 68 7.79 14.45 -43.84
N TYR A 69 7.14 13.31 -43.52
CA TYR A 69 6.11 13.31 -42.48
C TYR A 69 6.75 13.70 -41.14
N THR A 70 6.10 14.58 -40.39
CA THR A 70 6.49 14.98 -39.03
C THR A 70 6.65 13.76 -38.09
N VAL A 71 5.95 12.66 -38.36
CA VAL A 71 6.12 11.38 -37.66
C VAL A 71 7.46 10.72 -37.99
N ILE A 72 7.95 10.81 -39.23
CA ILE A 72 9.30 10.32 -39.59
C ILE A 72 10.38 11.21 -39.00
N GLU A 73 10.21 12.54 -39.01
CA GLU A 73 11.10 13.44 -38.26
C GLU A 73 11.10 13.15 -36.76
N GLN A 74 9.95 12.81 -36.17
CA GLN A 74 9.85 12.36 -34.78
C GLN A 74 10.53 11.00 -34.56
N ILE A 75 10.44 10.06 -35.50
CA ILE A 75 11.16 8.78 -35.46
C ILE A 75 12.67 9.01 -35.58
N ASP A 76 13.11 9.90 -36.46
CA ASP A 76 14.52 10.25 -36.64
C ASP A 76 15.08 11.02 -35.44
N GLN A 77 14.30 11.95 -34.86
CA GLN A 77 14.64 12.60 -33.60
C GLN A 77 14.67 11.60 -32.45
N TRP A 78 13.69 10.70 -32.37
CA TRP A 78 13.66 9.66 -31.37
C TRP A 78 14.84 8.69 -31.53
N GLY A 79 15.22 8.36 -32.77
CA GLY A 79 16.40 7.59 -33.11
C GLY A 79 17.68 8.28 -32.67
N LYS A 80 17.86 9.57 -32.98
CA LYS A 80 19.01 10.38 -32.54
C LYS A 80 19.08 10.49 -31.00
N VAL A 81 17.96 10.77 -30.33
CA VAL A 81 17.89 10.84 -28.87
C VAL A 81 18.17 9.48 -28.23
N SER A 82 17.70 8.39 -28.83
CA SER A 82 17.95 7.04 -28.33
C SER A 82 19.41 6.64 -28.51
N ILE A 83 20.02 6.95 -29.66
CA ILE A 83 21.46 6.74 -29.90
C ILE A 83 22.31 7.53 -28.90
N GLU A 84 21.97 8.80 -28.64
CA GLU A 84 22.70 9.60 -27.65
C GLU A 84 22.51 9.06 -26.21
N LYS A 85 21.31 8.58 -25.86
CA LYS A 85 21.10 7.89 -24.57
C LYS A 85 21.91 6.60 -24.46
N ILE A 86 22.02 5.82 -25.53
CA ILE A 86 22.83 4.60 -25.58
C ILE A 86 24.31 4.94 -25.44
N LYS A 87 24.80 5.94 -26.18
CA LYS A 87 26.19 6.44 -26.07
C LYS A 87 26.49 6.94 -24.67
N GLN A 88 25.57 7.70 -24.07
CA GLN A 88 25.72 8.21 -22.71
C GLN A 88 25.73 7.07 -21.70
N LYS A 89 24.80 6.11 -21.78
CA LYS A 89 24.78 4.94 -20.89
C LYS A 89 26.03 4.07 -21.05
N ALA A 90 26.55 3.92 -22.26
CA ALA A 90 27.82 3.23 -22.52
C ALA A 90 29.02 4.02 -21.97
N LYS A 91 28.99 5.36 -22.05
CA LYS A 91 30.00 6.24 -21.46
C LYS A 91 29.98 6.17 -19.93
N ASP A 92 28.80 6.29 -19.31
CA ASP A 92 28.60 6.18 -17.86
C ASP A 92 29.06 4.80 -17.36
N SER A 93 28.75 3.73 -18.09
CA SER A 93 29.20 2.37 -17.75
C SER A 93 30.72 2.24 -17.84
N ARG A 94 31.36 2.83 -18.86
CA ARG A 94 32.83 2.87 -18.96
C ARG A 94 33.46 3.68 -17.83
N GLU A 95 32.92 4.86 -17.53
CA GLU A 95 33.41 5.72 -16.44
C GLU A 95 33.26 5.04 -15.08
N MET A 96 32.17 4.29 -14.86
CA MET A 96 31.96 3.49 -13.65
C MET A 96 32.97 2.34 -13.51
N ILE A 97 33.27 1.62 -14.60
CA ILE A 97 34.31 0.56 -14.61
C ILE A 97 35.68 1.19 -14.37
N ILE A 98 36.01 2.29 -15.05
CA ILE A 98 37.28 3.02 -14.89
C ILE A 98 37.44 3.51 -13.45
N GLY A 99 36.39 4.08 -12.86
CA GLY A 99 36.39 4.50 -11.45
C GLY A 99 36.59 3.33 -10.50
N SER A 100 35.94 2.20 -10.75
CA SER A 100 36.10 0.97 -9.94
C SER A 100 37.51 0.38 -10.06
N LEU A 101 38.10 0.40 -11.27
CA LEU A 101 39.48 0.01 -11.52
C LEU A 101 40.46 0.95 -10.82
N GLN A 102 40.22 2.26 -10.85
CA GLN A 102 41.04 3.25 -10.15
C GLN A 102 41.00 3.05 -8.64
N THR A 103 39.83 2.75 -8.06
CA THR A 103 39.73 2.41 -6.63
C THR A 103 40.49 1.13 -6.31
N CYS A 104 40.36 0.08 -7.13
CA CYS A 104 41.10 -1.16 -6.94
C CYS A 104 42.63 -0.95 -7.04
N ILE A 105 43.09 -0.14 -7.99
CA ILE A 105 44.51 0.22 -8.14
C ILE A 105 45.00 1.01 -6.93
N ASN A 106 44.23 1.97 -6.42
CA ASN A 106 44.59 2.74 -5.22
C ASN A 106 44.66 1.86 -3.95
N ASP A 107 43.77 0.88 -3.83
CA ASP A 107 43.80 -0.10 -2.74
C ASP A 107 45.04 -0.99 -2.84
N ILE A 108 45.38 -1.47 -4.04
CA ILE A 108 46.60 -2.25 -4.31
C ILE A 108 47.85 -1.41 -4.01
N GLU A 109 47.88 -0.14 -4.41
CA GLU A 109 48.98 0.78 -4.14
C GLU A 109 49.14 1.02 -2.63
N THR A 110 48.03 1.13 -1.89
CA THR A 110 48.05 1.26 -0.44
C THR A 110 48.61 0.00 0.24
N LYS A 111 48.16 -1.20 -0.17
CA LYS A 111 48.71 -2.48 0.32
C LYS A 111 50.20 -2.63 0.00
N PHE A 112 50.61 -2.21 -1.20
CA PHE A 112 52.01 -2.25 -1.62
C PHE A 112 52.88 -1.28 -0.79
N ASN A 113 52.39 -0.07 -0.55
CA ASN A 113 53.07 0.91 0.30
C ASN A 113 53.16 0.46 1.75
N ASP A 114 52.14 -0.21 2.28
CA ASP A 114 52.17 -0.79 3.62
C ASP A 114 53.18 -1.94 3.72
N LEU A 115 53.21 -2.84 2.73
CA LEU A 115 54.23 -3.89 2.64
C LEU A 115 55.64 -3.31 2.59
N ASN A 116 55.85 -2.22 1.86
CA ASN A 116 57.14 -1.53 1.82
C ASN A 116 57.54 -0.95 3.18
N LYS A 117 56.60 -0.38 3.94
CA LYS A 117 56.86 0.08 5.33
C LYS A 117 57.25 -1.08 6.24
N GLN A 118 56.56 -2.22 6.13
CA GLN A 118 56.90 -3.42 6.91
C GLN A 118 58.31 -3.94 6.57
N ILE A 119 58.70 -3.94 5.28
CA ILE A 119 60.06 -4.30 4.86
C ILE A 119 61.10 -3.35 5.47
N GLN A 120 60.84 -2.04 5.44
CA GLN A 120 61.75 -1.03 6.01
C GLN A 120 61.87 -1.16 7.54
N GLN A 121 60.78 -1.45 8.25
CA GLN A 121 60.81 -1.67 9.70
C GLN A 121 61.66 -2.89 10.07
N LEU A 122 61.52 -4.00 9.33
CA LEU A 122 62.33 -5.20 9.54
C LEU A 122 63.82 -4.93 9.26
N GLN A 123 64.14 -4.08 8.26
CA GLN A 123 65.51 -3.61 7.99
C GLN A 123 66.10 -2.77 9.12
N ILE A 124 65.31 -1.91 9.74
CA ILE A 124 65.77 -1.10 10.88
C ILE A 124 65.98 -1.97 12.11
N GLN A 125 65.13 -2.98 12.31
CA GLN A 125 65.17 -3.86 13.48
C GLN A 125 66.15 -5.04 13.35
N ASN A 126 66.70 -5.29 12.15
CA ASN A 126 67.55 -6.44 11.83
C ASN A 126 66.92 -7.81 12.16
N ASP A 127 65.58 -7.89 12.18
CA ASP A 127 64.81 -9.08 12.59
C ASP A 127 64.35 -9.92 11.39
N PHE A 128 65.30 -10.53 10.70
CA PHE A 128 65.03 -11.35 9.52
C PHE A 128 65.19 -12.83 9.80
N ASN A 129 64.09 -13.58 9.67
CA ASN A 129 64.07 -15.03 9.70
C ASN A 129 63.25 -15.57 8.51
N GLU A 130 63.34 -16.88 8.25
CA GLU A 130 62.75 -17.52 7.07
C GLU A 130 61.21 -17.44 7.06
N ILE A 131 60.57 -17.36 8.24
CA ILE A 131 59.12 -17.20 8.39
C ILE A 131 58.71 -15.79 7.95
N ASN A 132 59.41 -14.76 8.42
CA ASN A 132 59.14 -13.36 8.04
C ASN A 132 59.36 -13.13 6.53
N LEU A 133 60.41 -13.70 5.96
CA LEU A 133 60.69 -13.59 4.53
C LEU A 133 59.65 -14.33 3.67
N ASN A 134 59.17 -15.50 4.09
CA ASN A 134 58.11 -16.22 3.40
C ASN A 134 56.75 -15.54 3.54
N TYR A 135 56.47 -14.92 4.69
CA TYR A 135 55.27 -14.10 4.88
C TYR A 135 55.25 -12.91 3.91
N LEU A 136 56.34 -12.15 3.81
CA LEU A 136 56.46 -11.02 2.89
C LEU A 136 56.35 -11.47 1.42
N ARG A 137 56.96 -12.60 1.05
CA ARG A 137 56.83 -13.19 -0.31
C ARG A 137 55.39 -13.58 -0.63
N ASN A 138 54.68 -14.19 0.31
CA ASN A 138 53.28 -14.56 0.11
C ASN A 138 52.37 -13.34 -0.02
N GLN A 139 52.60 -12.28 0.77
CA GLN A 139 51.87 -11.01 0.63
C GLN A 139 52.14 -10.36 -0.73
N LEU A 140 53.39 -10.31 -1.17
CA LEU A 140 53.74 -9.79 -2.50
C LEU A 140 53.12 -10.62 -3.62
N ARG A 141 53.06 -11.95 -3.47
CA ARG A 141 52.41 -12.85 -4.44
C ARG A 141 50.90 -12.58 -4.54
N LYS A 142 50.21 -12.41 -3.41
CA LYS A 142 48.78 -12.06 -3.37
C LYS A 142 48.50 -10.70 -4.01
N ILE A 143 49.31 -9.69 -3.70
CA ILE A 143 49.20 -8.36 -4.33
C ILE A 143 49.44 -8.47 -5.85
N THR A 144 50.39 -9.29 -6.29
CA THR A 144 50.67 -9.54 -7.72
C THR A 144 49.52 -10.29 -8.41
N GLU A 145 48.89 -11.25 -7.74
CA GLU A 145 47.71 -11.97 -8.23
C GLU A 145 46.50 -11.03 -8.37
N GLU A 146 46.26 -10.14 -7.39
CA GLU A 146 45.23 -9.11 -7.44
C GLU A 146 45.47 -8.07 -8.55
N LEU A 147 46.72 -7.65 -8.77
CA LEU A 147 47.09 -6.71 -9.83
C LEU A 147 46.90 -7.28 -11.24
N ASN A 148 47.18 -8.58 -11.42
CA ASN A 148 47.05 -9.25 -12.72
C ASN A 148 45.59 -9.63 -13.05
N ASN A 149 44.67 -9.55 -12.10
CA ASN A 149 43.26 -9.93 -12.29
C ASN A 149 42.29 -9.03 -11.48
N PRO A 150 42.24 -7.72 -11.76
CA PRO A 150 41.65 -6.73 -10.85
C PRO A 150 40.13 -6.84 -10.72
N LEU A 151 39.42 -7.30 -11.75
CA LEU A 151 37.96 -7.46 -11.74
C LEU A 151 37.56 -8.62 -12.67
N ASN A 152 37.13 -9.75 -12.11
CA ASN A 152 36.54 -10.87 -12.87
C ASN A 152 35.18 -10.45 -13.46
N ILE A 153 35.19 -9.69 -14.55
CA ILE A 153 34.00 -9.18 -15.24
C ILE A 153 33.83 -9.91 -16.56
N SER A 154 32.68 -10.56 -16.77
CA SER A 154 32.26 -11.03 -18.09
C SER A 154 31.17 -10.12 -18.65
N ILE A 155 31.34 -9.69 -19.90
CA ILE A 155 30.32 -8.94 -20.64
C ILE A 155 29.45 -9.94 -21.40
N GLN A 156 28.14 -9.93 -21.15
CA GLN A 156 27.16 -10.71 -21.91
C GLN A 156 26.19 -9.76 -22.61
N GLU A 157 25.94 -10.02 -23.90
CA GLU A 157 24.84 -9.39 -24.63
C GLU A 157 23.54 -10.14 -24.35
N ASP A 158 22.50 -9.40 -23.93
CA ASP A 158 21.13 -9.93 -23.82
C ASP A 158 20.47 -9.97 -25.21
N PRO A 159 20.18 -11.15 -25.77
CA PRO A 159 19.61 -11.26 -27.12
C PRO A 159 18.11 -10.93 -27.19
N GLN A 160 17.42 -10.65 -26.07
CA GLN A 160 15.97 -10.42 -26.05
C GLN A 160 15.54 -8.94 -25.97
N SER A 161 16.49 -8.00 -25.95
CA SER A 161 16.21 -6.56 -25.95
C SER A 161 16.34 -5.94 -27.34
N PHE A 162 15.38 -5.08 -27.75
CA PHE A 162 15.42 -4.36 -29.03
C PHE A 162 16.57 -3.31 -29.11
N ILE A 163 17.13 -2.93 -27.96
CA ILE A 163 18.39 -2.20 -27.84
C ILE A 163 19.24 -3.03 -26.88
N SER A 164 20.28 -3.71 -27.37
CA SER A 164 21.13 -4.59 -26.56
C SER A 164 21.63 -3.86 -25.30
N ASP A 165 21.06 -4.21 -24.14
CA ASP A 165 21.52 -3.70 -22.86
C ASP A 165 22.77 -4.50 -22.50
N ILE A 166 23.89 -3.80 -22.27
CA ILE A 166 25.13 -4.42 -21.81
C ILE A 166 24.97 -4.71 -20.32
N ALA A 167 24.75 -5.97 -19.96
CA ALA A 167 24.74 -6.42 -18.57
C ALA A 167 26.17 -6.74 -18.13
N ILE A 168 26.70 -5.97 -17.18
CA ILE A 168 27.96 -6.28 -16.51
C ILE A 168 27.61 -7.23 -15.36
N ILE A 169 27.87 -8.52 -15.54
CA ILE A 169 27.71 -9.51 -14.47
C ILE A 169 29.02 -9.51 -13.66
N SER A 170 28.98 -8.86 -12.49
CA SER A 170 29.97 -9.07 -11.44
C SER A 170 29.51 -10.24 -10.58
N SER A 171 30.37 -11.24 -10.36
CA SER A 171 30.06 -12.44 -9.56
C SER A 171 29.94 -12.18 -8.05
N LYS A 172 29.78 -10.92 -7.62
CA LYS A 172 29.29 -10.65 -6.26
C LYS A 172 27.76 -10.76 -6.28
N LYS A 173 27.27 -11.84 -5.65
CA LYS A 173 25.88 -11.97 -5.16
C LYS A 173 25.35 -10.60 -4.71
N PRO A 174 24.09 -10.24 -4.99
CA PRO A 174 23.56 -8.96 -4.60
C PRO A 174 23.77 -8.78 -3.09
N LYS A 175 24.61 -7.83 -2.70
CA LYS A 175 24.61 -7.33 -1.33
C LYS A 175 23.20 -6.79 -1.11
N LEU A 176 22.40 -7.50 -0.31
CA LEU A 176 21.17 -6.95 0.22
C LEU A 176 21.49 -5.60 0.85
N HIS A 177 20.62 -4.64 0.56
CA HIS A 177 20.78 -3.23 0.86
C HIS A 177 21.24 -2.94 2.30
N LYS A 178 22.26 -2.07 2.42
CA LYS A 178 22.74 -1.47 3.66
C LYS A 178 21.59 -1.04 4.57
N TRP A 179 21.59 -1.58 5.77
CA TRP A 179 20.72 -1.21 6.89
C TRP A 179 21.01 0.22 7.39
N LYS A 180 20.07 0.84 8.11
CA LYS A 180 20.29 2.18 8.68
C LYS A 180 21.44 2.14 9.69
N GLU A 181 22.50 2.85 9.37
CA GLU A 181 23.81 2.74 10.01
C GLU A 181 23.85 3.27 11.46
N ASN A 182 22.91 4.06 11.99
CA ASN A 182 23.19 4.80 13.24
C ASN A 182 22.33 4.42 14.45
N GLY A 183 22.95 3.78 15.44
CA GLY A 183 22.44 3.68 16.81
C GLY A 183 22.44 5.03 17.52
N ILE A 184 21.46 5.23 18.40
CA ILE A 184 21.37 6.40 19.28
C ILE A 184 21.77 5.97 20.68
N THR A 185 22.79 6.60 21.25
CA THR A 185 23.16 6.40 22.65
C THR A 185 22.03 6.93 23.53
N VAL A 186 21.41 6.05 24.31
CA VAL A 186 20.29 6.37 25.20
C VAL A 186 20.66 6.38 26.68
N ALA A 187 21.76 5.72 27.04
CA ALA A 187 22.34 5.70 28.37
C ALA A 187 23.86 5.52 28.27
N GLY A 188 24.61 6.06 29.24
CA GLY A 188 26.07 6.06 29.24
C GLY A 188 26.69 6.90 28.12
N GLY A 189 27.85 6.47 27.62
CA GLY A 189 28.57 7.16 26.52
C GLY A 189 29.31 8.45 26.90
N ASN A 190 29.38 8.78 28.20
CA ASN A 190 30.18 9.89 28.74
C ASN A 190 31.53 9.42 29.30
N GLY A 191 32.04 8.31 28.76
CA GLY A 191 33.24 7.62 29.25
C GLY A 191 32.98 6.75 30.47
N ARG A 192 33.90 5.83 30.72
CA ARG A 192 33.92 4.92 31.86
C ARG A 192 34.00 5.68 33.18
N GLY A 193 33.15 5.37 34.15
CA GLY A 193 33.23 5.98 35.48
C GLY A 193 32.02 5.74 36.38
N GLN A 194 32.02 6.39 37.54
CA GLN A 194 31.03 6.19 38.62
C GLN A 194 29.94 7.27 38.67
N GLN A 195 30.02 8.32 37.84
CA GLN A 195 28.99 9.37 37.81
C GLN A 195 27.65 8.79 37.32
N LEU A 196 26.54 9.48 37.61
CA LEU A 196 25.20 8.99 37.25
C LEU A 196 24.90 9.03 35.75
N ASN A 197 25.71 9.75 34.97
CA ASN A 197 25.67 9.77 33.52
C ASN A 197 26.75 8.86 32.86
N GLN A 198 27.49 8.08 33.67
CA GLN A 198 28.55 7.17 33.24
C GLN A 198 28.20 5.72 33.63
N LEU A 199 28.72 4.78 32.86
CA LEU A 199 28.64 3.34 33.11
C LEU A 199 30.06 2.77 33.19
N ASN A 200 30.20 1.56 33.71
CA ASN A 200 31.47 0.87 33.87
C ASN A 200 31.28 -0.65 33.69
N ASP A 201 31.62 -1.13 32.49
CA ASP A 201 31.45 -2.51 32.04
C ASP A 201 30.00 -3.00 32.21
N ALA A 202 29.02 -2.23 31.72
CA ALA A 202 27.61 -2.61 31.83
C ALA A 202 27.32 -3.95 31.14
N GLU A 203 26.55 -4.83 31.77
CA GLU A 203 26.31 -6.20 31.30
C GLU A 203 24.85 -6.45 30.90
N GLY A 204 23.97 -6.58 31.90
CA GLY A 204 22.56 -6.87 31.71
C GLY A 204 21.70 -5.62 31.53
N ILE A 205 20.63 -5.76 30.75
CA ILE A 205 19.65 -4.70 30.49
C ILE A 205 18.22 -5.25 30.56
N TYR A 206 17.33 -4.45 31.13
CA TYR A 206 15.88 -4.67 31.09
C TYR A 206 15.16 -3.36 30.79
N ILE A 207 14.05 -3.41 30.04
CA ILE A 207 13.26 -2.24 29.69
C ILE A 207 11.80 -2.48 30.11
N ASP A 208 11.22 -1.50 30.81
CA ASP A 208 9.81 -1.57 31.21
C ASP A 208 8.85 -1.01 30.14
N GLU A 209 7.55 -1.13 30.39
CA GLU A 209 6.50 -0.60 29.49
C GLU A 209 6.56 0.93 29.30
N ASN A 210 7.19 1.67 30.22
CA ASN A 210 7.36 3.12 30.16
C ASN A 210 8.67 3.54 29.47
N LYS A 211 9.44 2.57 28.94
CA LYS A 211 10.76 2.76 28.33
C LYS A 211 11.83 3.27 29.30
N ASN A 212 11.69 2.98 30.60
CA ASN A 212 12.77 3.13 31.55
C ASN A 212 13.74 1.96 31.38
N ILE A 213 15.02 2.26 31.37
CA ILE A 213 16.09 1.30 31.13
C ILE A 213 16.75 0.95 32.46
N PHE A 214 16.74 -0.31 32.81
CA PHE A 214 17.37 -0.86 34.00
C PHE A 214 18.68 -1.52 33.58
N ILE A 215 19.80 -1.08 34.14
CA ILE A 215 21.15 -1.46 33.69
C ILE A 215 21.92 -2.06 34.87
N ALA A 216 22.50 -3.24 34.66
CA ALA A 216 23.47 -3.84 35.56
C ALA A 216 24.85 -3.19 35.30
N ASP A 217 25.24 -2.26 36.16
CA ASP A 217 26.51 -1.51 36.06
C ASP A 217 27.57 -2.28 36.87
N TYR A 218 28.19 -3.27 36.20
CA TYR A 218 28.91 -4.40 36.80
C TYR A 218 30.05 -3.96 37.75
N GLU A 219 31.01 -3.18 37.24
CA GLU A 219 32.18 -2.73 38.01
C GLU A 219 31.85 -1.64 39.02
N ASN A 220 30.74 -0.91 38.82
CA ASN A 220 30.24 0.05 39.81
C ASN A 220 29.34 -0.59 40.88
N HIS A 221 29.07 -1.90 40.76
CA HIS A 221 28.31 -2.69 41.72
C HIS A 221 26.95 -2.08 42.09
N ARG A 222 26.19 -1.70 41.06
CA ARG A 222 24.90 -1.03 41.22
C ARG A 222 23.95 -1.35 40.07
N ILE A 223 22.67 -1.14 40.30
CA ILE A 223 21.66 -1.09 39.25
C ILE A 223 21.23 0.36 39.05
N ILE A 224 21.24 0.81 37.80
CA ILE A 224 20.80 2.14 37.40
C ILE A 224 19.45 2.05 36.67
N GLU A 225 18.48 2.87 37.07
CA GLU A 225 17.31 3.21 36.27
C GLU A 225 17.57 4.48 35.46
N TRP A 226 17.50 4.38 34.15
CA TRP A 226 17.58 5.51 33.23
C TRP A 226 16.20 5.79 32.66
N LYS A 227 15.58 6.91 33.05
CA LYS A 227 14.24 7.27 32.57
C LYS A 227 14.27 7.61 31.09
N TYR A 228 13.16 7.40 30.40
CA TYR A 228 13.03 7.74 28.98
C TYR A 228 13.39 9.22 28.72
N ASN A 229 14.38 9.46 27.84
CA ASN A 229 15.00 10.76 27.55
C ASN A 229 15.71 11.46 28.73
N GLY A 230 15.99 10.73 29.80
CA GLY A 230 16.85 11.19 30.89
C GLY A 230 18.29 11.43 30.40
N LYS A 231 19.00 12.36 31.04
CA LYS A 231 20.42 12.61 30.77
C LYS A 231 21.38 11.91 31.74
N GLU A 232 20.83 11.43 32.85
CA GLU A 232 21.52 10.74 33.92
C GLU A 232 20.58 9.68 34.48
N GLY A 233 21.16 8.61 35.01
CA GLY A 233 20.44 7.55 35.68
C GLY A 233 20.27 7.80 37.17
N GLN A 234 19.45 6.97 37.80
CA GLN A 234 19.22 6.95 39.24
C GLN A 234 19.59 5.58 39.78
N ILE A 235 20.33 5.52 40.89
CA ILE A 235 20.63 4.26 41.56
C ILE A 235 19.36 3.75 42.23
N ILE A 236 18.97 2.51 41.92
CA ILE A 236 17.78 1.86 42.49
C ILE A 236 18.12 0.64 43.36
N ALA A 237 19.30 0.06 43.17
CA ALA A 237 19.86 -1.01 43.99
C ALA A 237 21.40 -0.93 44.01
N GLY A 238 22.01 -1.30 45.13
CA GLY A 238 23.46 -1.16 45.34
C GLY A 238 23.94 0.30 45.48
N GLY A 239 25.19 0.57 45.11
CA GLY A 239 25.79 1.91 45.17
C GLY A 239 26.40 2.33 46.53
N ASN A 240 26.47 1.41 47.50
CA ASN A 240 27.07 1.60 48.83
C ASN A 240 28.42 0.87 48.96
N ASP A 241 29.30 0.99 47.97
CA ASP A 241 30.55 0.23 47.80
C ASP A 241 30.35 -1.29 47.61
N LYS A 242 31.38 -1.94 47.06
CA LYS A 242 31.45 -3.41 46.92
C LYS A 242 31.24 -4.09 48.27
N GLY A 243 30.38 -5.09 48.35
CA GLY A 243 30.26 -5.92 49.55
C GLY A 243 29.17 -7.00 49.45
N ASN A 244 28.94 -7.72 50.54
CA ASN A 244 28.03 -8.87 50.60
C ASN A 244 26.80 -8.64 51.50
N ARG A 245 26.62 -7.44 52.04
CA ARG A 245 25.42 -7.09 52.82
C ARG A 245 24.17 -7.14 51.95
N MET A 246 23.00 -7.18 52.58
CA MET A 246 21.71 -7.20 51.88
C MET A 246 21.43 -5.92 51.09
N ASP A 247 22.05 -4.80 51.47
CA ASP A 247 21.94 -3.49 50.82
C ASP A 247 23.09 -3.19 49.85
N GLN A 248 24.03 -4.12 49.67
CA GLN A 248 25.18 -3.99 48.78
C GLN A 248 25.09 -4.99 47.63
N LEU A 249 25.66 -4.61 46.49
CA LEU A 249 25.90 -5.50 45.36
C LEU A 249 27.41 -5.65 45.13
N ASN A 250 27.78 -6.69 44.39
CA ASN A 250 29.12 -7.05 43.98
C ASN A 250 29.01 -7.76 42.63
N GLU A 251 29.37 -7.04 41.57
CA GLU A 251 29.38 -7.56 40.19
C GLU A 251 28.00 -8.08 39.73
N PRO A 252 26.97 -7.21 39.66
CA PRO A 252 25.66 -7.58 39.13
C PRO A 252 25.77 -7.84 37.63
N THR A 253 25.41 -9.05 37.20
CA THR A 253 25.53 -9.49 35.80
C THR A 253 24.26 -9.28 35.01
N ASN A 254 23.08 -9.49 35.63
CA ASN A 254 21.81 -9.39 34.92
C ASN A 254 20.66 -8.96 35.83
N ILE A 255 19.58 -8.49 35.21
CA ILE A 255 18.40 -7.92 35.85
C ILE A 255 17.11 -8.37 35.13
N THR A 256 16.09 -8.71 35.90
CA THR A 256 14.72 -8.91 35.41
C THR A 256 13.71 -8.35 36.41
N VAL A 257 12.45 -8.20 36.01
CA VAL A 257 11.41 -7.58 36.86
C VAL A 257 10.26 -8.56 37.05
N ASP A 258 9.88 -8.75 38.32
CA ASP A 258 8.63 -9.40 38.70
C ASP A 258 7.48 -8.40 38.53
N GLN A 259 6.77 -8.55 37.42
CA GLN A 259 5.63 -7.71 37.10
C GLN A 259 4.46 -7.87 38.08
N GLN A 260 4.32 -9.03 38.75
CA GLN A 260 3.21 -9.27 39.69
C GLN A 260 3.43 -8.55 41.02
N ASN A 261 4.68 -8.57 41.51
CA ASN A 261 5.04 -7.97 42.80
C ASN A 261 5.70 -6.59 42.68
N HIS A 262 5.91 -6.09 41.45
CA HIS A 262 6.65 -4.86 41.17
C HIS A 262 8.04 -4.83 41.84
N SER A 263 8.74 -5.97 41.81
CA SER A 263 10.08 -6.12 42.40
C SER A 263 11.13 -6.38 41.34
N ILE A 264 12.38 -6.02 41.62
CA ILE A 264 13.51 -6.25 40.72
C ILE A 264 14.28 -7.47 41.20
N ILE A 265 14.65 -8.36 40.29
CA ILE A 265 15.46 -9.55 40.56
C ILE A 265 16.82 -9.35 39.88
N ILE A 266 17.89 -9.56 40.64
CA ILE A 266 19.26 -9.27 40.23
C ILE A 266 20.10 -10.53 40.39
N ALA A 267 20.85 -10.89 39.34
CA ALA A 267 21.88 -11.91 39.39
C ALA A 267 23.20 -11.25 39.75
N GLU A 268 23.90 -11.85 40.69
CA GLU A 268 25.10 -11.29 41.30
C GLU A 268 26.19 -12.35 41.33
N GLN A 269 27.18 -12.19 40.44
CA GLN A 269 28.24 -13.17 40.28
C GLN A 269 29.22 -13.10 41.46
N GLY A 270 29.63 -11.90 41.87
CA GLY A 270 30.65 -11.72 42.90
C GLY A 270 30.25 -12.28 44.28
N ASN A 271 28.95 -12.27 44.60
CA ASN A 271 28.40 -12.88 45.82
C ASN A 271 27.72 -14.23 45.60
N ARG A 272 27.72 -14.74 44.37
CA ARG A 272 27.14 -16.05 43.98
C ARG A 272 25.68 -16.22 44.45
N ARG A 273 24.84 -15.23 44.16
CA ARG A 273 23.45 -15.20 44.62
C ARG A 273 22.51 -14.49 43.65
N VAL A 274 21.23 -14.82 43.73
CA VAL A 274 20.13 -14.08 43.11
C VAL A 274 19.32 -13.39 44.20
N ILE A 275 19.15 -12.08 44.09
CA ILE A 275 18.53 -11.23 45.11
C ILE A 275 17.31 -10.50 44.55
N GLN A 276 16.22 -10.49 45.32
CA GLN A 276 15.02 -9.71 45.03
C GLN A 276 15.04 -8.41 45.82
N TRP A 277 14.68 -7.32 45.15
CA TRP A 277 14.62 -5.96 45.70
C TRP A 277 13.21 -5.40 45.55
N LEU A 278 12.54 -5.15 46.68
CA LEU A 278 11.18 -4.60 46.73
C LEU A 278 11.11 -3.47 47.77
N ASN A 279 10.98 -2.21 47.34
CA ASN A 279 10.74 -1.05 48.22
C ASN A 279 11.57 -1.06 49.53
N GLN A 280 12.91 -1.15 49.40
CA GLN A 280 13.89 -1.22 50.50
C GLN A 280 13.92 -2.51 51.34
N LYS A 281 13.15 -3.54 50.98
CA LYS A 281 13.28 -4.89 51.52
C LYS A 281 14.00 -5.76 50.49
N GLN A 282 15.06 -6.43 50.94
CA GLN A 282 15.83 -7.35 50.13
C GLN A 282 15.67 -8.78 50.64
N GLN A 283 15.59 -9.72 49.72
CA GLN A 283 15.51 -11.14 50.01
C GLN A 283 16.42 -11.92 49.06
N ILE A 284 17.28 -12.78 49.61
CA ILE A 284 18.03 -13.74 48.80
C ILE A 284 17.05 -14.81 48.32
N LEU A 285 16.92 -14.96 47.00
CA LEU A 285 16.09 -16.00 46.39
C LEU A 285 16.86 -17.29 46.21
N ILE A 286 18.11 -17.19 45.76
CA ILE A 286 18.98 -18.32 45.44
C ILE A 286 20.39 -17.97 45.95
N ASP A 287 21.03 -18.89 46.65
CA ASP A 287 22.42 -18.76 47.13
C ASP A 287 23.33 -19.83 46.50
N ASN A 288 24.64 -19.62 46.61
CA ASN A 288 25.69 -20.54 46.14
C ASN A 288 25.62 -20.91 44.64
N THR A 289 25.10 -20.01 43.81
CA THR A 289 25.00 -20.18 42.35
C THR A 289 25.93 -19.20 41.64
N ASP A 290 26.67 -19.67 40.65
CA ASP A 290 27.51 -18.83 39.80
C ASP A 290 26.65 -18.24 38.67
N CYS A 291 25.64 -17.46 39.06
CA CYS A 291 24.59 -16.98 38.16
C CYS A 291 25.08 -15.89 37.20
N PHE A 292 24.74 -16.02 35.92
CA PHE A 292 25.07 -15.03 34.89
C PHE A 292 23.81 -14.49 34.21
N GLY A 293 22.97 -15.36 33.66
CA GLY A 293 21.73 -15.00 32.97
C GLY A 293 20.49 -15.14 33.86
N LEU A 294 19.53 -14.24 33.67
CA LEU A 294 18.20 -14.32 34.28
C LEU A 294 17.11 -14.19 33.21
N ALA A 295 16.05 -14.98 33.37
CA ALA A 295 14.80 -14.80 32.65
C ALA A 295 13.63 -15.17 33.56
N MET A 296 12.48 -14.55 33.34
CA MET A 296 11.26 -14.89 34.07
C MET A 296 10.09 -14.98 33.09
N ASP A 297 9.31 -16.04 33.22
CA ASP A 297 8.13 -16.23 32.38
C ASP A 297 6.86 -15.62 33.02
N LYS A 298 5.81 -15.51 32.21
CA LYS A 298 4.49 -15.00 32.62
C LYS A 298 3.80 -15.82 33.72
N ASN A 299 4.24 -17.07 33.94
CA ASN A 299 3.68 -17.96 34.96
C ASN A 299 4.41 -17.81 36.31
N GLY A 300 5.42 -16.94 36.39
CA GLY A 300 6.20 -16.72 37.62
C GLY A 300 7.24 -17.81 37.87
N PHE A 301 7.80 -18.40 36.82
CA PHE A 301 9.02 -19.20 36.95
C PHE A 301 10.25 -18.36 36.66
N LEU A 302 11.23 -18.43 37.56
CA LEU A 302 12.53 -17.80 37.44
C LEU A 302 13.53 -18.83 36.90
N TYR A 303 14.23 -18.44 35.84
CA TYR A 303 15.26 -19.25 35.19
C TYR A 303 16.61 -18.58 35.43
N VAL A 304 17.62 -19.39 35.75
CA VAL A 304 18.98 -18.91 36.02
C VAL A 304 19.97 -19.82 35.33
N SER A 305 20.86 -19.24 34.52
CA SER A 305 22.03 -19.96 34.01
C SER A 305 23.16 -19.89 35.04
N ASP A 306 23.77 -21.04 35.28
CA ASP A 306 24.91 -21.16 36.17
C ASP A 306 26.16 -21.47 35.34
N TRP A 307 27.06 -20.48 35.30
CA TRP A 307 28.25 -20.49 34.46
C TRP A 307 29.17 -21.67 34.83
N LYS A 308 29.23 -22.06 36.11
CA LYS A 308 30.17 -23.08 36.60
C LYS A 308 29.64 -24.50 36.52
N THR A 309 28.34 -24.69 36.69
CA THR A 309 27.70 -26.01 36.61
C THR A 309 27.21 -26.35 35.20
N HIS A 310 27.34 -25.41 34.26
CA HIS A 310 27.02 -25.61 32.84
C HIS A 310 25.57 -26.02 32.59
N GLU A 311 24.65 -25.40 33.32
CA GLU A 311 23.23 -25.72 33.23
C GLU A 311 22.33 -24.51 33.48
N VAL A 312 21.08 -24.62 33.05
CA VAL A 312 20.01 -23.67 33.37
C VAL A 312 19.01 -24.35 34.27
N ARG A 313 18.73 -23.72 35.40
CA ARG A 313 17.77 -24.20 36.41
C ARG A 313 16.55 -23.30 36.47
N GLN A 314 15.43 -23.88 36.84
CA GLN A 314 14.13 -23.24 36.99
C GLN A 314 13.63 -23.36 38.44
N TRP A 315 13.11 -22.26 38.97
CA TRP A 315 12.43 -22.18 40.25
C TRP A 315 11.05 -21.55 40.08
N LYS A 316 10.09 -21.97 40.90
CA LYS A 316 8.81 -21.30 41.00
C LYS A 316 8.88 -20.19 42.06
N MET A 317 8.47 -18.98 41.69
CA MET A 317 8.49 -17.84 42.61
C MET A 317 7.65 -18.15 43.86
N GLY A 318 8.25 -17.95 45.04
CA GLY A 318 7.65 -18.23 46.35
C GLY A 318 7.87 -19.65 46.89
N GLU A 319 8.46 -20.56 46.10
CA GLU A 319 8.73 -21.96 46.47
C GLU A 319 10.23 -22.32 46.41
N TYR A 320 11.12 -21.39 46.76
CA TYR A 320 12.58 -21.53 46.60
C TYR A 320 13.25 -22.61 47.47
N ASN A 321 12.53 -23.18 48.44
CA ASN A 321 13.00 -24.31 49.25
C ASN A 321 12.81 -25.66 48.55
N ASN A 322 12.10 -25.71 47.42
CA ASN A 322 11.95 -26.91 46.60
C ASN A 322 13.21 -27.11 45.74
N GLU A 323 13.51 -28.37 45.39
CA GLU A 323 14.61 -28.70 44.49
C GLU A 323 14.44 -27.99 43.14
N ALA A 324 15.48 -27.30 42.69
CA ALA A 324 15.53 -26.64 41.39
C ALA A 324 15.44 -27.67 40.26
N ILE A 325 14.70 -27.35 39.19
CA ILE A 325 14.58 -28.24 38.03
C ILE A 325 15.60 -27.81 36.98
N VAL A 326 16.46 -28.73 36.54
CA VAL A 326 17.35 -28.49 35.39
C VAL A 326 16.53 -28.55 34.12
N VAL A 327 16.55 -27.47 33.33
CA VAL A 327 15.75 -27.31 32.10
C VAL A 327 16.58 -27.21 30.83
N ALA A 328 17.89 -26.97 30.94
CA ALA A 328 18.86 -27.06 29.84
C ALA A 328 20.24 -27.43 30.39
N GLY A 329 21.00 -28.24 29.64
CA GLY A 329 22.28 -28.79 30.09
C GLY A 329 22.12 -29.89 31.15
N GLY A 330 23.00 -29.89 32.16
CA GLY A 330 22.95 -30.82 33.30
C GLY A 330 23.73 -32.13 33.13
N ASN A 331 24.42 -32.30 31.99
CA ASN A 331 25.28 -33.46 31.71
C ASN A 331 26.78 -33.11 31.73
N GLY A 332 27.16 -32.06 32.47
CA GLY A 332 28.53 -31.55 32.54
C GLY A 332 28.93 -30.63 31.39
N GLU A 333 30.18 -30.16 31.43
CA GLU A 333 30.80 -29.35 30.39
C GLU A 333 31.01 -30.18 29.10
N GLY A 334 30.59 -29.64 27.96
CA GLY A 334 30.85 -30.24 26.66
C GLY A 334 30.04 -29.62 25.52
N ASP A 335 30.15 -30.19 24.32
CA ASP A 335 29.54 -29.71 23.09
C ASP A 335 28.42 -30.61 22.55
N GLU A 336 28.07 -31.68 23.25
CA GLU A 336 26.91 -32.51 22.91
C GLU A 336 25.59 -31.72 22.99
N LEU A 337 24.52 -32.22 22.34
CA LEU A 337 23.21 -31.56 22.37
C LEU A 337 22.55 -31.55 23.76
N SER A 338 23.05 -32.37 24.68
CA SER A 338 22.58 -32.43 26.08
C SER A 338 23.47 -31.67 27.06
N GLN A 339 24.54 -31.04 26.56
CA GLN A 339 25.56 -30.34 27.33
C GLN A 339 25.61 -28.85 26.94
N LEU A 340 26.15 -28.05 27.85
CA LEU A 340 26.46 -26.64 27.64
C LEU A 340 27.92 -26.40 28.04
N ASN A 341 28.50 -25.33 27.55
CA ASN A 341 29.83 -24.87 27.90
C ASN A 341 29.78 -23.37 28.22
N TYR A 342 29.91 -23.08 29.52
CA TYR A 342 29.81 -21.75 30.10
C TYR A 342 28.58 -20.93 29.62
N PRO A 343 27.35 -21.35 29.96
CA PRO A 343 26.14 -20.68 29.49
C PRO A 343 25.93 -19.31 30.14
N THR A 344 25.50 -18.34 29.34
CA THR A 344 25.38 -16.93 29.77
C THR A 344 23.95 -16.43 29.76
N PHE A 345 23.55 -15.66 28.76
CA PHE A 345 22.23 -15.10 28.68
C PHE A 345 21.22 -16.16 28.27
N ILE A 346 20.00 -15.98 28.77
CA ILE A 346 18.88 -16.86 28.52
C ILE A 346 17.66 -16.05 28.11
N PHE A 347 16.85 -16.64 27.24
CA PHE A 347 15.53 -16.14 26.89
C PHE A 347 14.52 -17.27 27.00
N VAL A 348 13.31 -16.98 27.46
CA VAL A 348 12.23 -17.96 27.60
C VAL A 348 11.03 -17.48 26.80
N ASP A 349 10.58 -18.29 25.85
CA ASP A 349 9.41 -17.98 25.03
C ASP A 349 8.08 -18.33 25.73
N GLU A 350 6.96 -17.99 25.09
CA GLU A 350 5.63 -18.23 25.66
C GLU A 350 5.31 -19.71 25.90
N ASP A 351 5.95 -20.61 25.15
CA ASP A 351 5.82 -22.06 25.26
C ASP A 351 6.77 -22.66 26.31
N GLN A 352 7.47 -21.82 27.08
CA GLN A 352 8.50 -22.20 28.05
C GLN A 352 9.69 -22.92 27.40
N SER A 353 9.97 -22.65 26.13
CA SER A 353 11.24 -23.06 25.53
C SER A 353 12.34 -22.11 25.98
N VAL A 354 13.48 -22.67 26.37
CA VAL A 354 14.64 -21.94 26.88
C VAL A 354 15.68 -21.83 25.77
N TYR A 355 16.05 -20.61 25.41
CA TYR A 355 17.15 -20.30 24.51
C TYR A 355 18.34 -19.92 25.36
N VAL A 356 19.47 -20.57 25.13
CA VAL A 356 20.68 -20.41 25.92
C VAL A 356 21.82 -20.06 25.00
N SER A 357 22.53 -18.98 25.33
CA SER A 357 23.82 -18.68 24.72
C SER A 357 24.87 -19.61 25.31
N ASP A 358 25.27 -20.58 24.50
CA ASP A 358 26.28 -21.59 24.82
C ASP A 358 27.64 -21.04 24.39
N THR A 359 28.16 -20.13 25.22
CA THR A 359 29.17 -19.13 24.84
C THR A 359 30.45 -19.78 24.32
N PHE A 360 30.99 -20.79 25.02
CA PHE A 360 32.27 -21.40 24.63
C PHE A 360 32.13 -22.48 23.55
N ASN A 361 30.91 -22.91 23.25
CA ASN A 361 30.61 -23.72 22.06
C ASN A 361 30.21 -22.86 20.84
N HIS A 362 30.24 -21.53 20.98
CA HIS A 362 29.96 -20.57 19.90
C HIS A 362 28.62 -20.80 19.19
N ARG A 363 27.59 -21.10 19.97
CA ARG A 363 26.25 -21.42 19.45
C ARG A 363 25.16 -20.92 20.39
N VAL A 364 23.94 -20.86 19.86
CA VAL A 364 22.73 -20.68 20.66
C VAL A 364 21.90 -21.93 20.52
N MET A 365 21.44 -22.43 21.66
CA MET A 365 20.72 -23.70 21.77
C MET A 365 19.32 -23.45 22.32
N LYS A 366 18.32 -24.13 21.75
CA LYS A 366 16.92 -24.10 22.19
C LYS A 366 16.55 -25.43 22.83
N TRP A 367 16.10 -25.42 24.09
CA TRP A 367 15.43 -26.54 24.73
C TRP A 367 13.94 -26.29 24.76
N ARG A 368 13.17 -27.20 24.16
CA ARG A 368 11.71 -27.23 24.40
C ARG A 368 11.45 -27.71 25.81
N LYS A 369 10.31 -27.31 26.37
CA LYS A 369 9.87 -27.79 27.68
C LYS A 369 9.97 -29.31 27.79
N ASP A 370 10.57 -29.78 28.88
CA ASP A 370 10.79 -31.19 29.21
C ASP A 370 11.69 -31.98 28.23
N ALA A 371 12.38 -31.30 27.30
CA ALA A 371 13.32 -31.94 26.38
C ALA A 371 14.61 -32.35 27.09
N LYS A 372 15.16 -33.52 26.73
CA LYS A 372 16.43 -34.03 27.27
C LYS A 372 17.67 -33.47 26.56
N GLU A 373 17.49 -33.00 25.33
CA GLU A 373 18.53 -32.42 24.49
C GLU A 373 17.98 -31.17 23.80
N GLY A 374 18.88 -30.25 23.49
CA GLY A 374 18.58 -29.01 22.79
C GLY A 374 18.82 -29.13 21.30
N THR A 375 18.37 -28.12 20.57
CA THR A 375 18.63 -27.96 19.14
C THR A 375 19.44 -26.69 18.91
N VAL A 376 20.48 -26.76 18.08
CA VAL A 376 21.22 -25.58 17.64
C VAL A 376 20.29 -24.71 16.79
N VAL A 377 20.12 -23.45 17.17
CA VAL A 377 19.23 -22.49 16.49
C VAL A 377 19.96 -21.27 15.94
N ALA A 378 21.22 -21.04 16.35
CA ALA A 378 22.14 -20.10 15.71
C ALA A 378 23.59 -20.53 15.94
N GLY A 379 24.47 -20.29 14.97
CA GLY A 379 25.88 -20.69 15.02
C GLY A 379 26.09 -22.22 14.95
N GLY A 380 27.05 -22.73 15.70
CA GLY A 380 27.35 -24.18 15.75
C GLY A 380 28.22 -24.72 14.62
N ASN A 381 28.82 -23.84 13.81
CA ASN A 381 29.74 -24.19 12.71
C ASN A 381 31.18 -23.71 13.01
N ASP A 382 31.69 -24.00 14.19
CA ASP A 382 32.94 -23.47 14.75
C ASP A 382 32.93 -21.95 15.02
N GLN A 383 33.95 -21.49 15.75
CA GLN A 383 34.22 -20.07 15.97
C GLN A 383 34.54 -19.37 14.65
N GLY A 384 33.91 -18.23 14.38
CA GLY A 384 34.30 -17.41 13.23
C GLY A 384 33.37 -16.24 12.93
N ARG A 385 33.65 -15.55 11.82
CA ARG A 385 32.94 -14.32 11.39
C ARG A 385 32.00 -14.55 10.20
N ASN A 386 31.92 -15.77 9.66
CA ASN A 386 30.99 -16.08 8.58
C ASN A 386 29.52 -15.93 9.05
N LEU A 387 28.58 -15.91 8.10
CA LEU A 387 27.17 -15.69 8.41
C LEU A 387 26.50 -16.87 9.14
N ASN A 388 27.08 -18.07 9.05
CA ASN A 388 26.65 -19.27 9.78
C ASN A 388 27.49 -19.53 11.04
N GLN A 389 28.37 -18.60 11.42
CA GLN A 389 29.29 -18.73 12.56
C GLN A 389 29.06 -17.62 13.59
N LEU A 390 29.35 -17.93 14.84
CA LEU A 390 29.36 -17.00 15.97
C LEU A 390 30.73 -17.05 16.64
N SER A 391 31.04 -16.06 17.47
CA SER A 391 32.21 -16.03 18.35
C SER A 391 31.77 -15.57 19.73
N GLU A 392 31.73 -16.52 20.66
CA GLU A 392 31.38 -16.31 22.07
C GLU A 392 30.05 -15.57 22.28
N PRO A 393 28.92 -16.07 21.74
CA PRO A 393 27.66 -15.36 21.84
C PRO A 393 27.26 -15.09 23.29
N GLN A 394 26.75 -13.87 23.53
CA GLN A 394 26.31 -13.37 24.84
C GLN A 394 24.79 -13.20 24.82
N GLY A 395 24.25 -11.97 24.71
CA GLY A 395 22.80 -11.74 24.72
C GLY A 395 22.04 -12.52 23.65
N VAL A 396 20.92 -13.12 24.05
CA VAL A 396 19.95 -13.78 23.16
C VAL A 396 18.54 -13.30 23.48
N ILE A 397 17.78 -12.92 22.46
CA ILE A 397 16.35 -12.61 22.56
C ILE A 397 15.61 -13.13 21.32
N VAL A 398 14.33 -13.44 21.48
CA VAL A 398 13.47 -13.88 20.38
C VAL A 398 12.32 -12.90 20.24
N ASP A 399 12.01 -12.48 19.02
CA ASP A 399 10.87 -11.59 18.76
C ASP A 399 9.54 -12.36 18.65
N ASP A 400 8.42 -11.63 18.60
CA ASP A 400 7.07 -12.21 18.47
C ASP A 400 6.87 -13.03 17.18
N LEU A 401 7.80 -12.94 16.21
CA LEU A 401 7.80 -13.70 14.97
C LEU A 401 8.69 -14.95 15.04
N GLY A 402 9.31 -15.24 16.18
CA GLY A 402 10.24 -16.36 16.35
C GLY A 402 11.65 -16.10 15.81
N GLN A 403 12.01 -14.86 15.45
CA GLN A 403 13.34 -14.52 14.95
C GLN A 403 14.31 -14.37 16.13
N ILE A 404 15.47 -15.01 16.02
CA ILE A 404 16.45 -15.09 17.10
C ILE A 404 17.51 -14.03 16.87
N TYR A 405 17.69 -13.14 17.84
CA TYR A 405 18.71 -12.10 17.81
C TYR A 405 19.81 -12.45 18.81
N VAL A 406 21.05 -12.43 18.34
CA VAL A 406 22.22 -12.86 19.10
C VAL A 406 23.27 -11.77 19.08
N ALA A 407 23.76 -11.39 20.26
CA ALA A 407 24.93 -10.56 20.41
C ALA A 407 26.17 -11.44 20.19
N ASP A 408 26.76 -11.31 19.01
CA ASP A 408 27.95 -12.03 18.59
C ASP A 408 29.17 -11.26 19.11
N TYR A 409 29.41 -11.42 20.41
CA TYR A 409 30.33 -10.66 21.25
C TYR A 409 31.71 -10.51 20.61
N GLY A 410 32.37 -11.62 20.31
CA GLY A 410 33.74 -11.62 19.78
C GLY A 410 33.85 -11.09 18.34
N ASN A 411 32.73 -10.96 17.62
CA ASN A 411 32.70 -10.35 16.29
C ASN A 411 32.23 -8.89 16.30
N HIS A 412 31.88 -8.34 17.46
CA HIS A 412 31.42 -6.96 17.66
C HIS A 412 30.16 -6.63 16.84
N ARG A 413 29.19 -7.56 16.78
CA ARG A 413 27.98 -7.41 15.97
C ARG A 413 26.75 -8.03 16.63
N VAL A 414 25.57 -7.66 16.16
CA VAL A 414 24.32 -8.35 16.47
C VAL A 414 23.80 -9.00 15.20
N MET A 415 23.49 -10.28 15.29
CA MET A 415 23.01 -11.09 14.18
C MET A 415 21.60 -11.60 14.44
N ARG A 416 20.86 -11.86 13.35
CA ARG A 416 19.51 -12.42 13.38
C ARG A 416 19.44 -13.71 12.60
N TRP A 417 18.84 -14.74 13.19
CA TRP A 417 18.45 -15.97 12.53
C TRP A 417 16.93 -16.07 12.39
N CYS A 418 16.49 -16.52 11.22
CA CYS A 418 15.11 -16.91 10.97
C CYS A 418 15.02 -18.43 11.00
N GLU A 419 13.89 -18.95 11.47
CA GLU A 419 13.59 -20.38 11.36
C GLU A 419 13.74 -20.83 9.88
N GLU A 420 14.32 -22.01 9.67
CA GLU A 420 14.62 -22.60 8.34
C GLU A 420 15.83 -22.04 7.55
N LYS A 421 16.63 -21.11 8.12
CA LYS A 421 17.89 -20.65 7.49
C LYS A 421 19.14 -21.14 8.22
N ASP A 422 20.11 -21.63 7.45
CA ASP A 422 21.42 -22.07 7.97
C ASP A 422 22.42 -20.91 8.22
N GLU A 423 22.10 -19.72 7.72
CA GLU A 423 22.92 -18.50 7.86
C GLU A 423 22.10 -17.38 8.50
N GLY A 424 22.74 -16.62 9.38
CA GLY A 424 22.21 -15.42 9.99
C GLY A 424 22.47 -14.17 9.16
N GLU A 425 21.79 -13.09 9.51
CA GLU A 425 21.92 -11.78 8.89
C GLU A 425 22.46 -10.79 9.92
N ILE A 426 23.48 -10.00 9.54
CA ILE A 426 24.02 -8.94 10.42
C ILE A 426 22.99 -7.80 10.49
N ILE A 427 22.53 -7.48 11.70
CA ILE A 427 21.55 -6.42 11.94
C ILE A 427 22.25 -5.14 12.41
N VAL A 428 23.29 -5.26 13.24
CA VAL A 428 24.07 -4.14 13.79
C VAL A 428 25.56 -4.52 13.82
N GLY A 429 26.46 -3.54 13.65
CA GLY A 429 27.91 -3.75 13.80
C GLY A 429 28.62 -4.28 12.55
N GLU A 430 28.05 -4.08 11.34
CA GLU A 430 28.70 -4.50 10.09
C GLU A 430 30.11 -3.88 9.91
N ASN A 431 30.32 -2.67 10.45
CA ASN A 431 31.61 -1.96 10.41
C ASN A 431 32.60 -2.39 11.49
N GLY A 432 32.32 -3.51 12.18
CA GLY A 432 33.18 -4.10 13.19
C GLY A 432 33.33 -3.27 14.45
N GLU A 433 34.45 -3.50 15.14
CA GLU A 433 34.79 -2.86 16.40
C GLU A 433 34.93 -1.35 16.27
N GLY A 434 34.32 -0.61 17.20
CA GLY A 434 34.54 0.82 17.36
C GLY A 434 33.43 1.52 18.14
N ASN A 435 33.51 2.84 18.24
CA ASN A 435 32.60 3.66 19.04
C ASN A 435 31.67 4.54 18.20
N GLN A 436 31.70 4.43 16.87
CA GLN A 436 30.77 5.14 16.01
C GLN A 436 29.34 4.59 16.18
N SER A 437 28.33 5.30 15.68
CA SER A 437 26.93 4.88 15.79
C SER A 437 26.61 3.59 15.01
N ASN A 438 27.46 3.26 14.04
CA ASN A 438 27.38 2.09 13.14
C ASN A 438 28.36 0.98 13.50
N GLN A 439 29.01 1.09 14.66
CA GLN A 439 29.97 0.14 15.22
C GLN A 439 29.51 -0.24 16.63
N LEU A 440 29.91 -1.44 17.05
CA LEU A 440 29.76 -1.91 18.42
C LEU A 440 31.14 -2.35 18.90
N ASN A 441 31.31 -2.48 20.20
CA ASN A 441 32.47 -3.07 20.81
C ASN A 441 32.03 -4.10 21.87
N LEU A 442 32.18 -5.39 21.55
CA LEU A 442 31.91 -6.50 22.46
C LEU A 442 30.48 -6.47 23.03
N PRO A 443 29.42 -6.46 22.17
CA PRO A 443 28.06 -6.31 22.66
C PRO A 443 27.61 -7.50 23.53
N THR A 444 26.87 -7.21 24.61
CA THR A 444 26.41 -8.22 25.58
C THR A 444 24.87 -8.28 25.62
N GLY A 445 24.22 -7.61 26.57
CA GLY A 445 22.78 -7.65 26.76
C GLY A 445 21.97 -7.09 25.59
N LEU A 446 20.84 -7.75 25.28
CA LEU A 446 19.87 -7.33 24.27
C LEU A 446 18.48 -7.22 24.88
N CYS A 447 17.70 -6.22 24.47
CA CYS A 447 16.29 -6.08 24.88
C CYS A 447 15.45 -5.37 23.81
N PHE A 448 14.17 -5.73 23.70
CA PHE A 448 13.20 -5.00 22.88
C PHE A 448 12.31 -4.12 23.77
N ASP A 449 11.98 -2.92 23.29
CA ASP A 449 10.85 -2.17 23.84
C ASP A 449 9.51 -2.64 23.23
N HIS A 450 8.40 -2.22 23.84
CA HIS A 450 7.04 -2.51 23.35
C HIS A 450 6.74 -1.93 21.93
N GLU A 451 7.62 -1.08 21.38
CA GLU A 451 7.50 -0.55 20.01
C GLU A 451 8.33 -1.34 18.99
N GLY A 452 9.09 -2.35 19.42
CA GLY A 452 9.97 -3.17 18.61
C GLY A 452 11.32 -2.51 18.27
N ASN A 453 11.79 -1.57 19.09
CA ASN A 453 13.15 -1.02 18.98
C ASN A 453 14.14 -1.91 19.75
N LEU A 454 15.29 -2.19 19.14
CA LEU A 454 16.34 -3.02 19.74
C LEU A 454 17.29 -2.16 20.57
N TYR A 455 17.53 -2.55 21.81
CA TYR A 455 18.52 -1.96 22.68
C TYR A 455 19.66 -2.95 22.86
N VAL A 456 20.89 -2.45 22.69
CA VAL A 456 22.12 -3.23 22.76
C VAL A 456 23.03 -2.61 23.81
N VAL A 457 23.50 -3.43 24.74
CA VAL A 457 24.58 -3.07 25.67
C VAL A 457 25.89 -3.15 24.89
N ASP A 458 26.50 -1.99 24.65
CA ASP A 458 27.76 -1.86 23.93
C ASP A 458 28.89 -1.79 24.96
N TRP A 459 29.19 -2.96 25.54
CA TRP A 459 30.00 -3.15 26.75
C TRP A 459 31.33 -2.41 26.67
N GLY A 460 32.10 -2.63 25.59
CA GLY A 460 33.43 -2.03 25.42
C GLY A 460 33.42 -0.51 25.19
N ASN A 461 32.25 0.10 25.04
CA ASN A 461 32.06 1.54 24.89
C ASN A 461 31.29 2.18 26.07
N ASP A 462 30.97 1.42 27.12
CA ASP A 462 30.24 1.87 28.32
C ASP A 462 28.94 2.63 27.98
N ARG A 463 28.15 2.10 27.06
CA ARG A 463 26.91 2.75 26.59
C ARG A 463 25.81 1.75 26.21
N ILE A 464 24.58 2.25 26.19
CA ILE A 464 23.43 1.54 25.64
C ILE A 464 23.02 2.20 24.32
N GLN A 465 22.97 1.41 23.26
CA GLN A 465 22.58 1.85 21.91
C GLN A 465 21.16 1.41 21.57
N ASN A 466 20.33 2.34 21.09
CA ASN A 466 18.99 2.07 20.59
C ASN A 466 18.97 2.07 19.05
N TYR A 467 18.44 1.01 18.46
CA TYR A 467 18.21 0.82 17.04
C TYR A 467 16.72 0.69 16.72
N ASN A 468 16.21 1.63 15.92
CA ASN A 468 14.82 1.58 15.46
C ASN A 468 14.66 0.54 14.33
N LEU A 469 14.31 -0.70 14.70
CA LEU A 469 14.08 -1.77 13.71
C LEU A 469 12.77 -1.57 12.92
N ARG A 470 11.85 -0.72 13.41
CA ARG A 470 10.54 -0.47 12.81
C ARG A 470 10.60 0.20 11.44
N THR A 471 11.75 0.79 11.07
CA THR A 471 11.91 1.45 9.77
C THR A 471 12.30 0.54 8.60
N ASN A 472 12.53 -0.75 8.81
CA ASN A 472 12.84 -1.68 7.72
C ASN A 472 11.89 -2.90 7.68
N ASN A 473 10.80 -2.72 6.91
CA ASN A 473 10.16 -3.76 6.10
C ASN A 473 9.49 -4.94 6.86
N ILE A 474 8.37 -4.67 7.56
CA ILE A 474 7.50 -5.68 8.19
C ILE A 474 7.17 -6.82 7.22
N PHE A 475 6.93 -6.50 5.94
CA PHE A 475 6.65 -7.48 4.91
C PHE A 475 7.85 -8.38 4.60
N HIS A 476 9.07 -7.84 4.62
CA HIS A 476 10.27 -8.66 4.48
C HIS A 476 10.45 -9.61 5.66
N ARG A 477 10.13 -9.18 6.89
CA ARG A 477 10.15 -10.06 8.08
C ARG A 477 9.12 -11.18 7.99
N MET A 478 7.99 -10.93 7.35
CA MET A 478 6.94 -11.91 7.11
C MET A 478 7.19 -12.80 5.88
N GLY A 479 8.31 -12.64 5.17
CA GLY A 479 8.56 -13.33 3.90
C GLY A 479 7.58 -12.93 2.79
N MET A 480 6.89 -11.79 2.93
CA MET A 480 5.93 -11.30 1.95
C MET A 480 6.63 -10.50 0.85
N PRO A 481 6.38 -10.81 -0.44
CA PRO A 481 7.04 -10.13 -1.54
C PRO A 481 6.54 -8.68 -1.66
N GLY A 482 7.44 -7.77 -2.04
CA GLY A 482 7.13 -6.35 -2.15
C GLY A 482 8.35 -5.51 -2.50
N PRO A 483 8.16 -4.26 -2.96
CA PRO A 483 9.25 -3.33 -3.19
C PRO A 483 9.90 -2.90 -1.87
N ALA A 484 11.20 -2.59 -1.92
CA ALA A 484 11.87 -1.92 -0.83
C ALA A 484 11.27 -0.50 -0.67
N PRO A 485 10.81 -0.11 0.54
CA PRO A 485 10.13 1.16 0.73
C PRO A 485 11.10 2.33 0.55
N ILE A 486 10.69 3.34 -0.22
CA ILE A 486 11.41 4.63 -0.27
C ILE A 486 11.24 5.31 1.10
N PRO A 487 12.31 5.80 1.75
CA PRO A 487 12.21 6.42 3.07
C PRO A 487 11.12 7.52 3.13
N LEU A 488 10.26 7.45 4.15
CA LEU A 488 9.12 8.35 4.42
C LEU A 488 8.00 8.41 3.37
N LEU A 489 8.26 8.05 2.12
CA LEU A 489 7.29 8.14 1.03
C LEU A 489 6.66 6.77 0.70
N GLY A 490 7.38 5.67 0.91
CA GLY A 490 7.00 4.36 0.42
C GLY A 490 6.73 4.39 -1.09
N GLU A 491 5.66 3.72 -1.52
CA GLU A 491 5.22 3.68 -2.92
C GLU A 491 4.51 4.95 -3.39
N MET A 492 4.25 5.93 -2.51
CA MET A 492 3.59 7.18 -2.92
C MET A 492 4.40 7.95 -3.95
N PHE A 493 5.74 7.86 -3.93
CA PHE A 493 6.59 8.45 -4.96
C PHE A 493 6.25 7.92 -6.36
N ASN A 494 6.10 6.59 -6.49
CA ASN A 494 5.75 5.96 -7.75
C ASN A 494 4.30 6.26 -8.16
N VAL A 495 3.37 6.29 -7.21
CA VAL A 495 1.98 6.71 -7.47
C VAL A 495 1.92 8.11 -8.06
N VAL A 496 2.68 9.07 -7.53
CA VAL A 496 2.73 10.44 -8.06
C VAL A 496 3.36 10.48 -9.47
N ARG A 497 4.44 9.71 -9.69
CA ARG A 497 5.18 9.72 -10.95
C ARG A 497 4.42 9.08 -12.11
N ARG A 498 3.79 7.91 -11.91
CA ARG A 498 3.18 7.10 -12.98
C ARG A 498 1.68 6.87 -12.86
N GLY A 499 1.05 7.28 -11.75
CA GLY A 499 -0.36 7.05 -11.46
C GLY A 499 -0.62 5.75 -10.70
N MET A 500 -1.64 5.76 -9.85
CA MET A 500 -1.98 4.66 -8.93
C MET A 500 -2.28 3.33 -9.65
N TYR A 501 -3.15 3.33 -10.65
CA TYR A 501 -3.53 2.10 -11.36
C TYR A 501 -2.34 1.44 -12.09
N LYS A 502 -1.49 2.23 -12.75
CA LYS A 502 -0.25 1.74 -13.40
C LYS A 502 0.75 1.22 -12.38
N ASN A 503 0.82 1.86 -11.22
CA ASN A 503 1.69 1.43 -10.13
C ASN A 503 1.26 0.06 -9.61
N ASP A 504 -0.01 -0.10 -9.27
CA ASP A 504 -0.54 -1.34 -8.70
C ASP A 504 -0.42 -2.49 -9.70
N MET A 505 -0.75 -2.26 -10.98
CA MET A 505 -0.52 -3.23 -12.06
C MET A 505 0.94 -3.70 -12.14
N ALA A 506 1.90 -2.77 -12.07
CA ALA A 506 3.31 -3.09 -12.15
C ALA A 506 3.80 -3.88 -10.93
N LEU A 507 3.27 -3.58 -9.74
CA LEU A 507 3.62 -4.28 -8.50
C LEU A 507 3.08 -5.71 -8.50
N ILE A 508 1.80 -5.90 -8.86
CA ILE A 508 1.16 -7.22 -8.92
C ILE A 508 1.84 -8.10 -9.96
N LYS A 509 2.13 -7.55 -11.15
CA LYS A 509 2.87 -8.27 -12.21
C LYS A 509 4.26 -8.72 -11.75
N LYS A 510 4.93 -7.95 -10.90
CA LYS A 510 6.30 -8.23 -10.45
C LYS A 510 6.37 -9.17 -9.24
N TYR A 511 5.45 -8.99 -8.27
CA TYR A 511 5.54 -9.63 -6.96
C TYR A 511 4.45 -10.69 -6.70
N GLY A 512 3.45 -10.81 -7.58
CA GLY A 512 2.39 -11.82 -7.49
C GLY A 512 1.10 -11.31 -6.87
N LYS A 513 0.27 -12.24 -6.38
CA LYS A 513 -1.12 -11.98 -5.95
C LYS A 513 -1.28 -11.36 -4.55
N ILE A 514 -0.23 -11.42 -3.72
CA ILE A 514 -0.18 -10.82 -2.39
C ILE A 514 1.10 -10.00 -2.31
N VAL A 515 0.99 -8.68 -2.15
CA VAL A 515 2.15 -7.78 -2.19
C VAL A 515 2.14 -6.82 -1.00
N GLY A 516 3.23 -6.79 -0.24
CA GLY A 516 3.43 -5.82 0.83
C GLY A 516 3.97 -4.49 0.32
N ILE A 517 3.28 -3.39 0.60
CA ILE A 517 3.68 -2.03 0.18
C ILE A 517 3.58 -1.04 1.34
N TYR A 518 4.26 0.10 1.20
CA TYR A 518 4.15 1.21 2.16
C TYR A 518 3.51 2.42 1.49
N GLU A 519 2.53 3.04 2.15
CA GLU A 519 2.04 4.37 1.78
C GLU A 519 2.45 5.38 2.83
N GLY A 520 3.43 6.23 2.50
CA GLY A 520 4.15 6.98 3.53
C GLY A 520 4.87 6.00 4.45
N THR A 521 4.50 6.00 5.74
CA THR A 521 5.03 5.05 6.73
C THR A 521 4.05 3.92 7.09
N ILE A 522 2.88 3.88 6.45
CA ILE A 522 1.81 2.92 6.78
C ILE A 522 2.00 1.64 5.95
N PRO A 523 2.10 0.46 6.59
CA PRO A 523 2.16 -0.83 5.89
C PRO A 523 0.77 -1.22 5.37
N ILE A 524 0.70 -1.66 4.11
CA ILE A 524 -0.51 -2.09 3.42
C ILE A 524 -0.22 -3.38 2.63
N ILE A 525 -1.16 -4.32 2.62
CA ILE A 525 -1.08 -5.52 1.79
C ILE A 525 -2.06 -5.38 0.62
N LEU A 526 -1.55 -5.40 -0.61
CA LEU A 526 -2.35 -5.54 -1.83
C LEU A 526 -2.70 -7.02 -2.03
N VAL A 527 -3.98 -7.32 -2.23
CA VAL A 527 -4.46 -8.70 -2.46
C VAL A 527 -5.28 -8.77 -3.74
N THR A 528 -4.85 -9.57 -4.72
CA THR A 528 -5.62 -9.91 -5.93
C THR A 528 -6.04 -11.37 -5.98
N ASP A 529 -5.63 -12.20 -5.03
CA ASP A 529 -6.12 -13.57 -4.93
C ASP A 529 -7.62 -13.58 -4.61
N LEU A 530 -8.41 -14.10 -5.54
CA LEU A 530 -9.87 -13.96 -5.51
C LEU A 530 -10.53 -14.81 -4.41
N ASP A 531 -9.92 -15.94 -4.02
CA ASP A 531 -10.42 -16.80 -2.94
C ASP A 531 -10.13 -16.16 -1.58
N ILE A 532 -8.93 -15.57 -1.41
CA ILE A 532 -8.60 -14.80 -0.21
C ILE A 532 -9.53 -13.59 -0.10
N LEU A 533 -9.79 -12.86 -1.18
CA LEU A 533 -10.72 -11.74 -1.18
C LEU A 533 -12.14 -12.16 -0.83
N ARG A 534 -12.60 -13.33 -1.30
CA ARG A 534 -13.90 -13.89 -0.89
C ARG A 534 -13.96 -14.12 0.62
N ASN A 535 -12.87 -14.60 1.23
CA ASN A 535 -12.80 -14.76 2.68
C ASN A 535 -12.84 -13.40 3.38
N VAL A 536 -11.98 -12.45 3.00
CA VAL A 536 -11.87 -11.12 3.61
C VAL A 536 -13.18 -10.32 3.50
N LEU A 537 -13.84 -10.34 2.34
CA LEU A 537 -15.01 -9.49 2.08
C LEU A 537 -16.33 -10.12 2.52
N ILE A 538 -16.44 -11.45 2.49
CA ILE A 538 -17.72 -12.16 2.71
C ILE A 538 -17.63 -13.09 3.92
N LYS A 539 -16.79 -14.13 3.88
CA LYS A 539 -16.80 -15.20 4.90
C LYS A 539 -16.42 -14.69 6.29
N ASP A 540 -15.33 -13.93 6.34
CA ASP A 540 -14.72 -13.39 7.56
C ASP A 540 -14.94 -11.88 7.66
N SER A 541 -16.00 -11.36 7.06
CA SER A 541 -16.30 -9.92 7.04
C SER A 541 -16.45 -9.30 8.43
N HIS A 542 -16.73 -10.11 9.45
CA HIS A 542 -16.80 -9.69 10.86
C HIS A 542 -15.41 -9.32 11.42
N VAL A 543 -14.33 -9.88 10.88
CA VAL A 543 -12.94 -9.50 11.17
C VAL A 543 -12.55 -8.24 10.42
N PHE A 544 -13.05 -8.10 9.19
CA PHE A 544 -12.69 -7.04 8.26
C PHE A 544 -13.81 -6.00 8.10
N ILE A 545 -14.53 -5.67 9.17
CA ILE A 545 -15.69 -4.79 9.06
C ILE A 545 -15.29 -3.32 8.82
N ASN A 546 -14.08 -2.92 9.20
CA ASN A 546 -13.63 -1.54 9.22
C ASN A 546 -12.81 -1.17 7.98
N ARG A 547 -12.84 0.11 7.60
CA ARG A 547 -11.93 0.72 6.62
C ARG A 547 -10.87 1.56 7.36
N ARG A 548 -9.77 1.89 6.68
CA ARG A 548 -8.74 2.78 7.25
C ARG A 548 -9.32 4.18 7.47
N THR A 549 -8.90 4.83 8.56
CA THR A 549 -9.29 6.20 8.92
C THR A 549 -8.01 6.98 9.25
N PRO A 550 -7.75 8.13 8.61
CA PRO A 550 -6.59 8.96 8.94
C PRO A 550 -6.58 9.39 10.41
N GLU A 551 -5.44 9.33 11.08
CA GLU A 551 -5.31 9.71 12.51
C GLU A 551 -5.51 11.21 12.77
N GLY A 552 -5.35 12.06 11.75
CA GLY A 552 -5.65 13.50 11.80
C GLY A 552 -7.14 13.85 11.84
N GLY A 553 -8.03 12.85 11.82
CA GLY A 553 -9.46 13.04 11.68
C GLY A 553 -9.88 13.38 10.25
N VAL A 554 -11.17 13.24 9.97
CA VAL A 554 -11.78 13.57 8.67
C VAL A 554 -12.82 14.69 8.79
N GLY A 555 -12.73 15.47 9.88
CA GLY A 555 -13.64 16.57 10.17
C GLY A 555 -15.10 16.12 10.20
N PRO A 556 -16.02 16.81 9.51
CA PRO A 556 -17.45 16.48 9.49
C PRO A 556 -17.81 15.08 8.98
N PHE A 557 -16.87 14.30 8.41
CA PHE A 557 -17.12 12.91 8.00
C PHE A 557 -16.85 11.87 9.09
N GLU A 558 -16.43 12.28 10.29
CA GLU A 558 -16.03 11.37 11.36
C GLU A 558 -17.14 10.36 11.69
N HIS A 559 -18.39 10.82 11.65
CA HIS A 559 -19.57 10.01 11.90
C HIS A 559 -20.26 9.49 10.63
N GLY A 560 -19.62 9.61 9.46
CA GLY A 560 -20.17 9.17 8.18
C GLY A 560 -20.00 7.66 7.96
N LEU A 561 -20.90 7.03 7.18
CA LEU A 561 -20.88 5.59 6.89
C LEU A 561 -19.54 5.06 6.32
N THR A 562 -18.77 5.92 5.66
CA THR A 562 -17.45 5.59 5.12
C THR A 562 -16.38 5.46 6.20
N THR A 563 -16.56 6.12 7.35
CA THR A 563 -15.57 6.28 8.43
C THR A 563 -15.93 5.47 9.68
N LEU A 564 -17.23 5.38 10.00
CA LEU A 564 -17.72 4.67 11.19
C LEU A 564 -17.15 3.25 11.28
N LYS A 565 -16.98 2.79 12.52
CA LYS A 565 -16.40 1.48 12.84
C LYS A 565 -17.40 0.59 13.59
N ASP A 566 -17.21 -0.72 13.44
CA ASP A 566 -17.84 -1.77 14.25
C ASP A 566 -19.37 -1.59 14.40
N GLU A 567 -19.87 -1.58 15.63
CA GLU A 567 -21.30 -1.46 15.96
C GLU A 567 -21.91 -0.11 15.55
N GLN A 568 -21.13 0.97 15.52
CA GLN A 568 -21.61 2.28 15.07
C GLN A 568 -21.90 2.24 13.56
N TRP A 569 -21.00 1.61 12.79
CA TRP A 569 -21.22 1.40 11.36
C TRP A 569 -22.44 0.52 11.11
N LYS A 570 -22.57 -0.62 11.81
CA LYS A 570 -23.73 -1.52 11.65
C LYS A 570 -25.04 -0.78 11.93
N ASN A 571 -25.07 0.03 12.99
CA ASN A 571 -26.24 0.82 13.35
C ASN A 571 -26.60 1.85 12.28
N ALA A 572 -25.64 2.70 11.89
CA ALA A 572 -25.89 3.70 10.84
C ALA A 572 -26.32 3.04 9.53
N ARG A 573 -25.71 1.89 9.17
CA ARG A 573 -26.03 1.16 7.94
C ARG A 573 -27.45 0.60 7.98
N SER A 574 -27.91 0.07 9.11
CA SER A 574 -29.28 -0.45 9.22
C SER A 574 -30.34 0.66 9.11
N ILE A 575 -30.04 1.86 9.59
CA ILE A 575 -30.95 3.01 9.54
C ILE A 575 -31.02 3.60 8.13
N VAL A 576 -29.87 3.70 7.45
CA VAL A 576 -29.75 4.37 6.15
C VAL A 576 -30.13 3.47 4.96
N SER A 577 -29.88 2.16 5.04
CA SER A 577 -30.12 1.24 3.91
C SER A 577 -31.59 1.23 3.41
N PRO A 578 -32.63 1.29 4.27
CA PRO A 578 -34.03 1.34 3.85
C PRO A 578 -34.41 2.50 2.91
N THR A 579 -33.70 3.64 2.98
CA THR A 579 -33.87 4.78 2.06
C THR A 579 -33.73 4.36 0.60
N PHE A 580 -32.92 3.34 0.33
CA PHE A 580 -32.61 2.87 -1.01
C PHE A 580 -33.30 1.56 -1.35
N SER A 581 -34.38 1.23 -0.63
CA SER A 581 -35.26 0.12 -1.01
C SER A 581 -35.91 0.36 -2.37
N THR A 582 -36.25 -0.71 -3.08
CA THR A 582 -36.93 -0.64 -4.38
C THR A 582 -38.18 0.24 -4.35
N ALA A 583 -38.97 0.20 -3.28
CA ALA A 583 -40.16 1.03 -3.15
C ALA A 583 -39.84 2.53 -3.09
N LYS A 584 -38.77 2.91 -2.37
CA LYS A 584 -38.34 4.31 -2.28
C LYS A 584 -37.68 4.79 -3.58
N LEU A 585 -36.89 3.95 -4.23
CA LEU A 585 -36.34 4.26 -5.56
C LEU A 585 -37.44 4.49 -6.60
N LYS A 586 -38.50 3.66 -6.61
CA LYS A 586 -39.68 3.88 -7.44
C LYS A 586 -40.40 5.19 -7.12
N ALA A 587 -40.49 5.56 -5.84
CA ALA A 587 -41.10 6.83 -5.43
C ALA A 587 -40.26 8.06 -5.84
N MET A 588 -38.94 7.91 -5.96
CA MET A 588 -38.04 8.96 -6.46
C MET A 588 -37.99 9.04 -7.99
N HIS A 589 -38.56 8.05 -8.68
CA HIS A 589 -38.43 7.89 -10.13
C HIS A 589 -38.98 9.07 -10.93
N SER A 590 -40.08 9.70 -10.50
CA SER A 590 -40.61 10.89 -11.16
C SER A 590 -39.63 12.07 -11.11
N LEU A 591 -39.01 12.30 -9.95
CA LEU A 591 -38.02 13.37 -9.78
C LEU A 591 -36.80 13.15 -10.68
N MET A 592 -36.36 11.89 -10.82
CA MET A 592 -35.25 11.55 -11.72
C MET A 592 -35.62 11.76 -13.19
N ASN A 593 -36.89 11.55 -13.57
CA ASN A 593 -37.35 11.87 -14.92
C ASN A 593 -37.36 13.38 -15.19
N ASP A 594 -37.86 14.19 -14.25
CA ASP A 594 -37.85 15.65 -14.37
C ASP A 594 -36.42 16.19 -14.60
N VAL A 595 -35.44 15.68 -13.84
CA VAL A 595 -34.02 16.03 -14.04
C VAL A 595 -33.49 15.52 -15.38
N SER A 596 -33.93 14.34 -15.82
CA SER A 596 -33.54 13.77 -17.11
C SER A 596 -34.12 14.56 -18.30
N ASP A 597 -35.27 15.20 -18.13
CA ASP A 597 -35.84 16.11 -19.14
C ASP A 597 -34.95 17.34 -19.32
N MET A 598 -34.53 17.97 -18.22
CA MET A 598 -33.58 19.09 -18.27
C MET A 598 -32.23 18.68 -18.88
N PHE A 599 -31.75 17.47 -18.58
CA PHE A 599 -30.52 16.93 -19.16
C PHE A 599 -30.63 16.76 -20.67
N ASN A 600 -31.76 16.22 -21.12
CA ASN A 600 -32.06 16.02 -22.53
C ASN A 600 -32.19 17.34 -23.30
N GLU A 601 -32.89 18.34 -22.74
CA GLU A 601 -32.98 19.68 -23.31
C GLU A 601 -31.59 20.25 -23.55
N ARG A 602 -30.71 20.12 -22.55
CA ARG A 602 -29.34 20.62 -22.64
C ARG A 602 -28.51 19.87 -23.70
N LEU A 603 -28.66 18.56 -23.82
CA LEU A 603 -28.01 17.78 -24.88
C LEU A 603 -28.53 18.16 -26.27
N LEU A 604 -29.82 18.41 -26.42
CA LEU A 604 -30.42 18.87 -27.67
C LEU A 604 -29.92 20.27 -28.06
N GLU A 605 -29.70 21.17 -27.10
CA GLU A 605 -29.07 22.46 -27.37
C GLU A 605 -27.64 22.31 -27.90
N TYR A 606 -26.84 21.40 -27.33
CA TYR A 606 -25.50 21.09 -27.84
C TYR A 606 -25.56 20.50 -29.26
N ALA A 607 -26.55 19.64 -29.53
CA ALA A 607 -26.77 19.04 -30.85
C ALA A 607 -27.14 20.11 -31.90
N ASP A 608 -28.04 21.04 -31.55
CA ASP A 608 -28.50 22.10 -32.44
C ASP A 608 -27.38 23.09 -32.79
N LYS A 609 -26.51 23.36 -31.83
CA LYS A 609 -25.34 24.25 -32.00
C LYS A 609 -24.13 23.53 -32.60
N GLN A 610 -24.17 22.21 -32.72
CA GLN A 610 -23.03 21.35 -33.06
C GLN A 610 -21.78 21.65 -32.20
N GLU A 611 -22.01 22.00 -30.94
CA GLU A 611 -20.96 22.47 -30.04
C GLU A 611 -20.21 21.29 -29.42
N ILE A 612 -18.89 21.43 -29.29
CA ILE A 612 -18.03 20.45 -28.61
C ILE A 612 -17.96 20.78 -27.13
N PHE A 613 -18.27 19.82 -26.28
CA PHE A 613 -18.32 20.01 -24.84
C PHE A 613 -17.68 18.85 -24.08
N ASP A 614 -17.28 19.12 -22.85
CA ASP A 614 -16.81 18.08 -21.92
C ASP A 614 -18.01 17.39 -21.28
N ILE A 615 -18.24 16.12 -21.62
CA ILE A 615 -19.38 15.33 -21.13
C ILE A 615 -19.35 15.18 -19.60
N LYS A 616 -18.17 15.23 -18.97
CA LYS A 616 -18.05 15.19 -17.51
C LYS A 616 -18.68 16.41 -16.84
N THR A 617 -18.72 17.55 -17.52
CA THR A 617 -19.32 18.76 -16.96
C THR A 617 -20.83 18.63 -16.82
N ILE A 618 -21.51 18.26 -17.90
CA ILE A 618 -22.97 18.09 -17.91
C ILE A 618 -23.42 16.87 -17.09
N ASN A 619 -22.66 15.77 -17.10
CA ASN A 619 -22.95 14.61 -16.24
C ASN A 619 -22.81 14.98 -14.75
N GLY A 620 -21.85 15.82 -14.40
CA GLY A 620 -21.75 16.37 -13.03
C GLY A 620 -22.99 17.17 -12.65
N GLN A 621 -23.50 18.02 -13.54
CA GLN A 621 -24.74 18.78 -13.32
C GLN A 621 -25.95 17.87 -13.13
N TYR A 622 -26.13 16.89 -14.03
CA TYR A 622 -27.19 15.88 -13.93
C TYR A 622 -27.19 15.15 -12.58
N THR A 623 -26.02 14.64 -12.17
CA THR A 623 -25.89 13.88 -10.93
C THR A 623 -26.10 14.72 -9.68
N LEU A 624 -25.67 15.98 -9.68
CA LEU A 624 -25.96 16.89 -8.58
C LEU A 624 -27.46 17.15 -8.47
N ASP A 625 -28.12 17.50 -9.57
CA ASP A 625 -29.54 17.84 -9.59
C ASP A 625 -30.40 16.64 -9.14
N ASN A 626 -30.05 15.42 -9.56
CA ASN A 626 -30.73 14.20 -9.09
C ASN A 626 -30.58 13.99 -7.59
N ILE A 627 -29.36 14.08 -7.05
CA ILE A 627 -29.11 13.85 -5.63
C ILE A 627 -29.75 14.94 -4.78
N ALA A 628 -29.62 16.21 -5.19
CA ALA A 628 -30.24 17.34 -4.52
C ALA A 628 -31.77 17.19 -4.49
N SER A 629 -32.39 16.78 -5.60
CA SER A 629 -33.83 16.58 -5.68
C SER A 629 -34.29 15.35 -4.88
N CYS A 630 -33.67 14.19 -5.10
CA CYS A 630 -34.12 12.92 -4.53
C CYS A 630 -33.80 12.76 -3.03
N LEU A 631 -32.63 13.21 -2.59
CA LEU A 631 -32.18 13.01 -1.20
C LEU A 631 -32.43 14.22 -0.31
N PHE A 632 -32.35 15.44 -0.87
CA PHE A 632 -32.49 16.69 -0.10
C PHE A 632 -33.77 17.45 -0.38
N GLY A 633 -34.53 17.07 -1.42
CA GLY A 633 -35.75 17.76 -1.82
C GLY A 633 -35.49 19.18 -2.31
N ILE A 634 -34.31 19.46 -2.89
CA ILE A 634 -33.90 20.79 -3.34
C ILE A 634 -33.68 20.79 -4.85
N GLU A 635 -34.21 21.82 -5.51
CA GLU A 635 -33.93 22.12 -6.90
C GLU A 635 -32.70 23.02 -6.99
N THR A 636 -31.57 22.46 -7.42
CA THR A 636 -30.33 23.20 -7.65
C THR A 636 -30.30 23.90 -9.01
N ASN A 637 -31.05 23.39 -10.00
CA ASN A 637 -31.08 23.87 -11.38
C ASN A 637 -29.69 24.00 -12.02
N SER A 638 -28.76 23.12 -11.67
CA SER A 638 -27.38 23.23 -12.13
C SER A 638 -27.22 22.94 -13.62
N LEU A 639 -28.13 22.15 -14.21
CA LEU A 639 -28.24 21.96 -15.66
C LEU A 639 -28.64 23.23 -16.41
N LYS A 640 -29.34 24.17 -15.75
CA LYS A 640 -29.68 25.50 -16.30
C LYS A 640 -28.57 26.52 -16.09
N ASN A 641 -27.39 26.08 -15.64
CA ASN A 641 -26.25 26.93 -15.25
C ASN A 641 -26.54 27.86 -14.06
N GLU A 642 -27.55 27.54 -13.26
CA GLU A 642 -27.77 28.17 -11.95
C GLU A 642 -26.94 27.44 -10.87
N ASN A 643 -26.58 28.11 -9.78
CA ASN A 643 -25.90 27.49 -8.63
C ASN A 643 -24.62 26.67 -8.94
N ILE A 644 -23.90 27.00 -10.02
CA ILE A 644 -22.61 26.36 -10.42
C ILE A 644 -21.57 26.38 -9.29
N ILE A 645 -21.71 27.30 -8.34
CA ILE A 645 -20.86 27.41 -7.14
C ILE A 645 -20.80 26.09 -6.37
N LEU A 646 -21.93 25.40 -6.18
CA LEU A 646 -21.98 24.13 -5.45
C LEU A 646 -21.17 23.04 -6.18
N ILE A 647 -21.33 22.93 -7.51
CA ILE A 647 -20.54 21.99 -8.33
C ILE A 647 -19.05 22.28 -8.21
N ASN A 648 -18.64 23.55 -8.24
CA ASN A 648 -17.23 23.92 -8.13
C ASN A 648 -16.63 23.49 -6.78
N HIS A 649 -17.39 23.60 -5.69
CA HIS A 649 -16.98 23.10 -4.38
C HIS A 649 -16.96 21.57 -4.32
N LEU A 650 -17.92 20.87 -4.93
CA LEU A 650 -17.94 19.40 -4.98
C LEU A 650 -16.75 18.84 -5.78
N ARG A 651 -16.45 19.43 -6.95
CA ARG A 651 -15.27 19.06 -7.76
C ARG A 651 -13.97 19.18 -6.99
N LYS A 652 -13.83 20.20 -6.12
CA LYS A 652 -12.62 20.41 -5.32
C LYS A 652 -12.30 19.24 -4.39
N PHE A 653 -13.25 18.40 -4.00
CA PHE A 653 -12.98 17.19 -3.21
C PHE A 653 -12.19 16.12 -3.97
N PHE A 654 -12.23 16.17 -5.31
CA PHE A 654 -11.63 15.16 -6.18
C PHE A 654 -10.48 15.70 -7.03
N THR A 655 -10.12 16.99 -6.87
CA THR A 655 -8.94 17.58 -7.51
C THR A 655 -7.70 17.49 -6.62
N PHE A 656 -6.70 16.76 -7.08
CA PHE A 656 -5.43 16.56 -6.38
C PHE A 656 -4.31 17.38 -7.04
N THR A 657 -4.02 18.55 -6.47
CA THR A 657 -2.79 19.30 -6.79
C THR A 657 -1.58 18.63 -6.15
N LEU A 658 -0.37 18.88 -6.66
CA LEU A 658 0.87 18.37 -6.05
C LEU A 658 0.97 18.76 -4.56
N ALA A 659 0.52 19.96 -4.20
CA ALA A 659 0.45 20.41 -2.81
C ALA A 659 -0.49 19.56 -1.95
N ARG A 660 -1.67 19.19 -2.46
CA ARG A 660 -2.62 18.31 -1.74
C ARG A 660 -2.14 16.88 -1.64
N ILE A 661 -1.45 16.39 -2.67
CA ILE A 661 -0.78 15.09 -2.63
C ILE A 661 0.30 15.09 -1.55
N PHE A 662 1.11 16.14 -1.48
CA PHE A 662 2.13 16.29 -0.44
C PHE A 662 1.51 16.36 0.96
N LEU A 663 0.43 17.12 1.13
CA LEU A 663 -0.35 17.12 2.38
C LEU A 663 -0.87 15.72 2.70
N LEU A 664 -1.42 14.99 1.74
CA LEU A 664 -1.89 13.62 1.95
C LEU A 664 -0.76 12.70 2.42
N ILE A 665 0.44 12.81 1.85
CA ILE A 665 1.63 12.07 2.30
C ILE A 665 2.00 12.43 3.75
N ILE A 666 1.93 13.71 4.12
CA ILE A 666 2.14 14.14 5.50
C ILE A 666 1.09 13.51 6.44
N PHE A 667 -0.18 13.47 6.04
CA PHE A 667 -1.24 12.83 6.80
C PHE A 667 -1.14 11.29 6.85
N LEU A 668 -0.43 10.69 5.89
CA LEU A 668 -0.02 9.27 5.94
C LEU A 668 1.16 9.03 6.88
N THR A 669 1.72 10.07 7.51
CA THR A 669 2.67 9.94 8.63
C THR A 669 1.90 10.09 9.94
N PRO A 670 1.56 9.00 10.66
CA PRO A 670 0.50 9.00 11.67
C PRO A 670 0.67 10.07 12.76
N ARG A 671 1.84 10.13 13.40
CA ARG A 671 2.15 11.12 14.45
C ARG A 671 2.07 12.58 13.96
N LEU A 672 2.59 12.84 12.76
CA LEU A 672 2.63 14.19 12.19
C LEU A 672 1.24 14.62 11.68
N GLY A 673 0.52 13.72 11.01
CA GLY A 673 -0.86 13.92 10.58
C GLY A 673 -1.80 14.17 11.76
N ALA A 674 -1.70 13.39 12.83
CA ALA A 674 -2.45 13.61 14.07
C ALA A 674 -2.17 14.97 14.69
N TYR A 675 -0.89 15.39 14.74
CA TYR A 675 -0.51 16.70 15.25
C TYR A 675 -1.09 17.85 14.40
N LEU A 676 -0.97 17.76 13.07
CA LEU A 676 -1.49 18.78 12.16
C LEU A 676 -3.02 18.85 12.17
N GLY A 677 -3.70 17.71 12.25
CA GLY A 677 -5.16 17.64 12.42
C GLY A 677 -5.63 18.37 13.67
N LYS A 678 -4.97 18.15 14.82
CA LYS A 678 -5.25 18.89 16.06
C LYS A 678 -5.02 20.40 15.96
N LYS A 679 -4.12 20.83 15.07
CA LYS A 679 -3.86 22.24 14.76
C LYS A 679 -4.83 22.84 13.74
N GLY A 680 -5.81 22.08 13.26
CA GLY A 680 -6.83 22.53 12.31
C GLY A 680 -6.41 22.44 10.84
N TYR A 681 -5.26 21.83 10.53
CA TYR A 681 -4.90 21.53 9.15
C TYR A 681 -5.63 20.28 8.66
N SER A 682 -5.98 20.25 7.38
CA SER A 682 -6.65 19.12 6.74
C SER A 682 -6.12 18.91 5.32
N PHE A 683 -6.10 17.65 4.87
CA PHE A 683 -5.88 17.34 3.46
C PHE A 683 -7.13 17.60 2.61
N LEU A 684 -8.30 17.73 3.26
CA LEU A 684 -9.56 18.08 2.59
C LEU A 684 -9.62 19.58 2.27
N PRO A 685 -10.33 19.99 1.20
CA PRO A 685 -10.55 21.39 0.88
C PRO A 685 -11.46 22.07 1.93
N MET A 686 -10.86 22.74 2.91
CA MET A 686 -11.61 23.33 4.04
C MET A 686 -12.67 24.36 3.62
N ASP A 687 -12.38 25.18 2.60
CA ASP A 687 -13.34 26.14 2.02
C ASP A 687 -14.60 25.44 1.48
N SER A 688 -14.40 24.30 0.82
CA SER A 688 -15.47 23.51 0.23
C SER A 688 -16.21 22.69 1.27
N MET A 689 -15.51 22.27 2.32
CA MET A 689 -16.10 21.62 3.49
C MET A 689 -17.05 22.56 4.22
N GLU A 690 -16.62 23.79 4.51
CA GLU A 690 -17.42 24.78 5.21
C GLU A 690 -18.67 25.17 4.39
N TYR A 691 -18.50 25.38 3.09
CA TYR A 691 -19.60 25.70 2.18
C TYR A 691 -20.65 24.58 2.12
N THR A 692 -20.23 23.33 1.88
CA THR A 692 -21.15 22.18 1.79
C THR A 692 -21.83 21.88 3.12
N THR A 693 -21.11 22.01 4.24
CA THR A 693 -21.67 21.88 5.59
C THR A 693 -22.75 22.93 5.86
N THR A 694 -22.51 24.17 5.44
CA THR A 694 -23.47 25.27 5.60
C THR A 694 -24.77 24.99 4.85
N ILE A 695 -24.67 24.54 3.60
CA ILE A 695 -25.84 24.19 2.79
C ILE A 695 -26.63 23.06 3.46
N VAL A 696 -25.99 21.95 3.83
CA VAL A 696 -26.68 20.81 4.45
C VAL A 696 -27.37 21.23 5.75
N ASN A 697 -26.71 22.03 6.58
CA ASN A 697 -27.32 22.55 7.81
C ASN A 697 -28.55 23.43 7.54
N GLN A 698 -28.54 24.25 6.48
CA GLN A 698 -29.72 25.03 6.08
C GLN A 698 -30.88 24.13 5.67
N VAL A 699 -30.61 23.04 4.94
CA VAL A 699 -31.63 22.03 4.59
C VAL A 699 -32.23 21.40 5.84
N LEU A 700 -31.38 20.93 6.76
CA LEU A 700 -31.79 20.30 8.00
C LEU A 700 -32.61 21.26 8.88
N ALA A 701 -32.19 22.51 9.01
CA ALA A 701 -32.89 23.52 9.78
C ALA A 701 -34.29 23.83 9.20
N ARG A 702 -34.40 23.98 7.88
CA ARG A 702 -35.68 24.21 7.20
C ARG A 702 -36.65 23.04 7.41
N ARG A 703 -36.13 21.81 7.38
CA ARG A 703 -36.92 20.58 7.60
C ARG A 703 -37.45 20.47 9.02
N ARG A 704 -36.59 20.73 10.01
CA ARG A 704 -36.93 20.68 11.45
C ARG A 704 -37.93 21.75 11.86
N GLN A 705 -37.94 22.91 11.21
CA GLN A 705 -38.95 23.95 11.42
C GLN A 705 -40.33 23.57 10.86
N ARG A 706 -40.51 22.33 10.36
CA ARG A 706 -41.75 21.80 9.75
C ARG A 706 -42.32 22.69 8.65
N LEU A 707 -41.45 23.47 8.00
CA LEU A 707 -41.85 24.31 6.87
C LEU A 707 -42.34 23.44 5.70
N GLU A 708 -41.81 22.22 5.57
CA GLU A 708 -42.14 21.27 4.51
C GLU A 708 -41.86 19.81 4.97
N LYS A 709 -42.75 18.85 4.68
CA LYS A 709 -42.51 17.40 4.86
C LYS A 709 -42.49 16.70 3.50
N ARG A 710 -41.39 16.00 3.14
CA ARG A 710 -41.35 15.09 1.98
C ARG A 710 -40.76 13.74 2.38
N ASN A 711 -41.07 12.70 1.61
CA ASN A 711 -40.55 11.36 1.82
C ASN A 711 -39.14 11.17 1.20
N ASP A 712 -38.15 11.91 1.69
CA ASP A 712 -36.76 11.86 1.22
C ASP A 712 -35.78 11.33 2.29
N PHE A 713 -34.49 11.29 1.94
CA PHE A 713 -33.43 10.80 2.83
C PHE A 713 -33.28 11.62 4.11
N ILE A 714 -33.36 12.96 4.00
CA ILE A 714 -33.29 13.83 5.16
C ILE A 714 -34.46 13.58 6.12
N GLN A 715 -35.68 13.43 5.60
CA GLN A 715 -36.84 13.17 6.42
C GLN A 715 -36.75 11.82 7.14
N ILE A 716 -36.25 10.77 6.48
CA ILE A 716 -36.05 9.45 7.12
C ILE A 716 -35.08 9.57 8.31
N MET A 717 -34.00 10.34 8.15
CA MET A 717 -33.04 10.55 9.24
C MET A 717 -33.65 11.35 10.40
N ILE A 718 -34.48 12.35 10.12
CA ILE A 718 -35.17 13.17 11.14
C ILE A 718 -36.27 12.36 11.84
N ASP A 719 -37.08 11.60 11.10
CA ASP A 719 -38.16 10.78 11.68
C ASP A 719 -37.60 9.74 12.67
N HIS A 720 -36.45 9.12 12.34
CA HIS A 720 -35.75 8.19 13.24
C HIS A 720 -35.15 8.90 14.49
N GLU A 721 -34.85 10.19 14.41
CA GLU A 721 -34.48 11.02 15.57
C GLU A 721 -35.71 11.33 16.45
N GLU A 722 -36.86 11.66 15.85
CA GLU A 722 -38.08 12.05 16.54
C GLU A 722 -38.78 10.90 17.28
N GLU A 723 -38.72 9.65 16.78
CA GLU A 723 -39.29 8.45 17.44
C GLU A 723 -38.84 8.24 18.91
N ILE A 724 -37.72 8.86 19.32
CA ILE A 724 -37.24 8.85 20.71
C ILE A 724 -37.90 9.92 21.59
N LYS A 725 -38.13 11.13 21.08
CA LYS A 725 -38.61 12.27 21.91
C LYS A 725 -39.99 11.99 22.49
N ASP A 726 -40.82 11.21 21.78
CA ASP A 726 -42.16 10.82 22.24
C ASP A 726 -42.15 9.62 23.22
N GLN A 727 -41.04 8.88 23.33
CA GLN A 727 -40.95 7.66 24.17
C GLN A 727 -40.19 7.85 25.49
N GLU A 728 -39.55 9.01 25.74
CA GLU A 728 -38.96 9.34 27.04
C GLU A 728 -39.99 9.41 28.19
N GLY A 729 -41.30 9.32 27.89
CA GLY A 729 -42.37 9.19 28.87
C GLY A 729 -42.65 7.76 29.39
N GLN A 730 -42.11 6.69 28.79
CA GLN A 730 -42.37 5.31 29.25
C GLN A 730 -41.10 4.44 29.28
N GLN A 731 -40.73 4.00 30.48
CA GLN A 731 -39.63 3.07 30.74
C GLN A 731 -39.74 1.78 29.91
N SER A 732 -38.90 1.63 28.88
CA SER A 732 -38.44 0.31 28.44
C SER A 732 -36.96 0.36 28.01
N LYS A 733 -36.12 -0.33 28.79
CA LYS A 733 -34.72 -0.63 28.47
C LYS A 733 -34.68 -1.73 27.40
N LEU A 734 -34.78 -1.37 26.14
CA LEU A 734 -34.31 -2.17 25.01
C LEU A 734 -33.82 -1.17 23.95
N LEU A 735 -32.50 -0.99 23.88
CA LEU A 735 -31.77 -0.03 23.04
C LEU A 735 -32.21 -0.08 21.57
N LYS A 736 -33.24 0.68 21.19
CA LYS A 736 -33.43 1.11 19.80
C LYS A 736 -32.48 2.27 19.54
N LYS A 737 -31.44 2.00 18.76
CA LYS A 737 -30.33 2.92 18.46
C LYS A 737 -30.77 3.96 17.41
N THR A 738 -30.48 5.25 17.63
CA THR A 738 -30.80 6.38 16.73
C THR A 738 -29.56 7.10 16.21
N LEU A 739 -29.74 8.13 15.36
CA LEU A 739 -28.70 9.01 14.85
C LEU A 739 -28.78 10.39 15.52
N SER A 740 -27.65 10.92 15.97
CA SER A 740 -27.48 12.29 16.46
C SER A 740 -27.39 13.31 15.32
N ASP A 741 -27.60 14.60 15.62
CA ASP A 741 -27.44 15.71 14.66
C ASP A 741 -26.13 15.65 13.86
N LYS A 742 -25.03 15.33 14.54
CA LYS A 742 -23.71 15.19 13.93
C LYS A 742 -23.66 14.01 12.98
N GLU A 743 -24.22 12.86 13.37
CA GLU A 743 -24.32 11.68 12.51
C GLU A 743 -25.19 11.95 11.28
N ILE A 744 -26.34 12.61 11.43
CA ILE A 744 -27.24 12.99 10.33
C ILE A 744 -26.50 13.90 9.33
N LEU A 745 -25.83 14.94 9.83
CA LEU A 745 -25.02 15.84 9.01
C LEU A 745 -23.90 15.08 8.28
N SER A 746 -23.16 14.21 8.98
CA SER A 746 -22.10 13.41 8.38
C SER A 746 -22.62 12.49 7.27
N GLN A 747 -23.77 11.84 7.47
CA GLN A 747 -24.36 11.01 6.42
C GLN A 747 -24.76 11.84 5.21
N ALA A 748 -25.47 12.95 5.42
CA ALA A 748 -25.88 13.86 4.36
C ALA A 748 -24.69 14.33 3.50
N LEU A 749 -23.59 14.73 4.13
CA LEU A 749 -22.36 15.11 3.42
C LEU A 749 -21.76 13.95 2.61
N VAL A 750 -21.71 12.74 3.18
CA VAL A 750 -21.23 11.54 2.46
C VAL A 750 -22.08 11.26 1.22
N PHE A 751 -23.41 11.29 1.34
CA PHE A 751 -24.31 11.00 0.21
C PHE A 751 -24.22 12.04 -0.91
N LEU A 752 -24.15 13.33 -0.55
CA LEU A 752 -24.01 14.41 -1.51
C LEU A 752 -22.72 14.26 -2.35
N ILE A 753 -21.60 14.01 -1.68
CA ILE A 753 -20.28 13.98 -2.32
C ILE A 753 -20.05 12.66 -3.07
N ALA A 754 -20.43 11.52 -2.48
CA ALA A 754 -20.20 10.22 -3.08
C ALA A 754 -21.07 9.99 -4.32
N GLY A 755 -22.34 10.39 -4.27
CA GLY A 755 -23.24 10.20 -5.41
C GLY A 755 -22.93 11.14 -6.58
N TYR A 756 -22.45 12.37 -6.31
CA TYR A 756 -22.11 13.33 -7.37
C TYR A 756 -20.98 12.81 -8.27
N GLU A 757 -19.84 12.40 -7.68
CA GLU A 757 -18.65 12.12 -8.49
C GLU A 757 -18.69 10.73 -9.15
N THR A 758 -19.14 9.70 -8.43
CA THR A 758 -19.04 8.31 -8.91
C THR A 758 -19.98 8.04 -10.09
N THR A 759 -21.22 8.50 -10.02
CA THR A 759 -22.22 8.38 -11.09
C THR A 759 -21.80 9.17 -12.33
N SER A 760 -21.25 10.38 -12.15
CA SER A 760 -20.81 11.20 -13.27
C SER A 760 -19.58 10.62 -13.96
N VAL A 761 -18.65 9.98 -13.22
CA VAL A 761 -17.54 9.21 -13.83
C VAL A 761 -18.08 8.06 -14.69
N LEU A 762 -19.01 7.25 -14.17
CA LEU A 762 -19.61 6.15 -14.92
C LEU A 762 -20.24 6.64 -16.23
N MET A 763 -21.12 7.64 -16.16
CA MET A 763 -21.80 8.17 -17.34
C MET A 763 -20.80 8.74 -18.35
N SER A 764 -19.74 9.41 -17.89
CA SER A 764 -18.75 10.02 -18.80
C SER A 764 -17.95 8.97 -19.57
N PHE A 765 -17.49 7.91 -18.92
CA PHE A 765 -16.83 6.81 -19.61
C PHE A 765 -17.80 5.98 -20.45
N PHE A 766 -19.06 5.86 -20.04
CA PHE A 766 -20.09 5.21 -20.84
C PHE A 766 -20.30 5.95 -22.17
N PHE A 767 -20.52 7.26 -22.14
CA PHE A 767 -20.70 8.06 -23.36
C PHE A 767 -19.42 8.17 -24.20
N TYR A 768 -18.25 8.13 -23.58
CA TYR A 768 -16.99 7.97 -24.30
C TYR A 768 -17.00 6.68 -25.13
N ILE A 769 -17.39 5.56 -24.54
CA ILE A 769 -17.53 4.28 -25.25
C ILE A 769 -18.61 4.36 -26.32
N MET A 770 -19.73 5.04 -26.09
CA MET A 770 -20.76 5.20 -27.13
C MET A 770 -20.20 5.93 -28.35
N ALA A 771 -19.43 7.01 -28.15
CA ALA A 771 -18.79 7.74 -29.22
C ALA A 771 -17.67 6.93 -29.91
N THR A 772 -16.96 6.06 -29.19
CA THR A 772 -15.91 5.23 -29.77
C THR A 772 -16.40 3.91 -30.36
N GLU A 773 -17.57 3.41 -29.98
CA GLU A 773 -18.12 2.14 -30.46
C GLU A 773 -19.54 2.34 -31.02
N PRO A 774 -19.69 2.96 -32.22
CA PRO A 774 -20.99 3.32 -32.79
C PRO A 774 -21.90 2.10 -33.02
N VAL A 775 -21.32 0.93 -33.32
CA VAL A 775 -22.07 -0.32 -33.48
C VAL A 775 -22.73 -0.75 -32.17
N ILE A 776 -22.03 -0.58 -31.05
CA ILE A 776 -22.57 -0.89 -29.71
C ILE A 776 -23.63 0.14 -29.34
N GLN A 777 -23.37 1.42 -29.59
CA GLN A 777 -24.34 2.50 -29.36
C GLN A 777 -25.65 2.24 -30.12
N GLU A 778 -25.56 1.86 -31.39
CA GLU A 778 -26.74 1.54 -32.20
C GLU A 778 -27.49 0.31 -31.68
N LYS A 779 -26.77 -0.73 -31.25
CA LYS A 779 -27.39 -1.93 -30.65
C LYS A 779 -28.16 -1.61 -29.36
N ILE A 780 -27.64 -0.71 -28.52
CA ILE A 780 -28.36 -0.22 -27.33
C ILE A 780 -29.58 0.60 -27.74
N TYR A 781 -29.45 1.48 -28.73
CA TYR A 781 -30.58 2.26 -29.23
C TYR A 781 -31.72 1.36 -29.73
N GLN A 782 -31.40 0.32 -30.50
CA GLN A 782 -32.39 -0.66 -30.97
C GLN A 782 -33.05 -1.43 -29.82
N GLU A 783 -32.28 -1.85 -28.79
CA GLU A 783 -32.85 -2.45 -27.58
C GLU A 783 -33.83 -1.49 -26.88
N ILE A 784 -33.46 -0.22 -26.73
CA ILE A 784 -34.33 0.80 -26.12
C ILE A 784 -35.61 0.98 -26.95
N ARG A 785 -35.51 1.06 -28.29
CA ARG A 785 -36.69 1.18 -29.16
C ARG A 785 -37.60 -0.05 -29.07
N GLN A 786 -37.03 -1.23 -28.94
CA GLN A 786 -37.79 -2.49 -28.85
C GLN A 786 -38.53 -2.64 -27.52
N GLU A 787 -37.84 -2.43 -26.39
CA GLU A 787 -38.39 -2.71 -25.06
C GLU A 787 -39.18 -1.53 -24.47
N ILE A 788 -38.81 -0.29 -24.82
CA ILE A 788 -39.43 0.93 -24.27
C ILE A 788 -40.28 1.64 -25.33
N GLY A 789 -39.78 1.75 -26.56
CA GLY A 789 -40.43 2.51 -27.62
C GLY A 789 -40.54 4.01 -27.29
N ASP A 790 -41.70 4.60 -27.60
CA ASP A 790 -41.98 6.00 -27.31
C ASP A 790 -42.59 6.26 -25.93
N ASP A 791 -42.91 5.20 -25.18
CA ASP A 791 -43.53 5.27 -23.86
C ASP A 791 -42.63 5.95 -22.81
N GLU A 792 -43.23 6.30 -21.68
CA GLU A 792 -42.53 6.74 -20.48
C GLU A 792 -41.53 5.67 -20.00
N VAL A 793 -40.35 6.11 -19.59
CA VAL A 793 -39.29 5.22 -19.10
C VAL A 793 -39.58 4.89 -17.64
N THR A 794 -40.12 3.70 -17.34
CA THR A 794 -40.42 3.26 -15.96
C THR A 794 -39.29 2.44 -15.34
N TYR A 795 -39.31 2.29 -14.02
CA TYR A 795 -38.34 1.45 -13.29
C TYR A 795 -38.31 0.00 -13.80
N GLU A 796 -39.46 -0.60 -14.08
CA GLU A 796 -39.58 -1.98 -14.58
C GLU A 796 -38.97 -2.11 -15.97
N LYS A 797 -39.28 -1.17 -16.87
CA LYS A 797 -38.76 -1.15 -18.24
C LYS A 797 -37.25 -0.94 -18.27
N LEU A 798 -36.71 -0.08 -17.40
CA LEU A 798 -35.25 0.07 -17.27
C LEU A 798 -34.57 -1.26 -16.93
N ASN A 799 -35.15 -2.07 -16.05
CA ASN A 799 -34.58 -3.36 -15.67
C ASN A 799 -34.70 -4.46 -16.75
N GLN A 800 -35.44 -4.21 -17.83
CA GLN A 800 -35.56 -5.13 -18.97
C GLN A 800 -34.42 -4.98 -19.99
N LEU A 801 -33.70 -3.84 -19.97
CA LEU A 801 -32.60 -3.55 -20.90
C LEU A 801 -31.32 -4.32 -20.52
N GLN A 802 -31.24 -5.57 -20.97
CA GLN A 802 -30.17 -6.51 -20.61
C GLN A 802 -28.84 -6.17 -21.31
N TYR A 803 -28.88 -5.75 -22.57
CA TYR A 803 -27.70 -5.35 -23.33
C TYR A 803 -27.10 -4.07 -22.77
N LEU A 804 -27.93 -3.09 -22.41
CA LEU A 804 -27.47 -1.92 -21.68
C LEU A 804 -26.80 -2.29 -20.35
N ASP A 805 -27.36 -3.24 -19.57
CA ASP A 805 -26.70 -3.70 -18.34
C ASP A 805 -25.34 -4.33 -18.59
N MET A 806 -25.18 -5.08 -19.69
CA MET A 806 -23.90 -5.64 -20.08
C MET A 806 -22.89 -4.54 -20.44
N VAL A 807 -23.32 -3.52 -21.18
CA VAL A 807 -22.46 -2.37 -21.55
C VAL A 807 -22.04 -1.58 -20.30
N ILE A 808 -22.99 -1.25 -19.41
CA ILE A 808 -22.69 -0.53 -18.15
C ILE A 808 -21.67 -1.31 -17.31
N ASN A 809 -21.85 -2.63 -17.17
CA ASN A 809 -20.93 -3.45 -16.40
C ASN A 809 -19.54 -3.55 -17.05
N GLU A 810 -19.45 -3.63 -18.38
CA GLU A 810 -18.17 -3.61 -19.09
C GLU A 810 -17.49 -2.23 -18.99
N THR A 811 -18.26 -1.14 -19.00
CA THR A 811 -17.74 0.21 -18.71
C THR A 811 -17.17 0.27 -17.29
N LEU A 812 -17.87 -0.27 -16.29
CA LEU A 812 -17.39 -0.32 -14.90
C LEU A 812 -16.21 -1.27 -14.71
N ARG A 813 -16.07 -2.30 -15.56
CA ARG A 813 -14.90 -3.16 -15.56
C ARG A 813 -13.67 -2.38 -16.03
N MET A 814 -13.76 -1.74 -17.20
CA MET A 814 -12.65 -0.99 -17.78
C MET A 814 -12.33 0.29 -17.01
N TYR A 815 -13.36 0.98 -16.51
CA TYR A 815 -13.25 2.27 -15.85
C TYR A 815 -13.94 2.29 -14.47
N PRO A 816 -13.46 1.49 -13.49
CA PRO A 816 -14.02 1.49 -12.15
C PRO A 816 -13.77 2.85 -11.48
N PRO A 817 -14.80 3.54 -10.95
CA PRO A 817 -14.60 4.85 -10.32
C PRO A 817 -13.57 4.84 -9.19
N PHE A 818 -13.50 3.76 -8.41
CA PHE A 818 -12.46 3.55 -7.41
C PHE A 818 -11.41 2.57 -7.90
N ILE A 819 -10.14 2.98 -7.89
CA ILE A 819 -9.01 2.12 -8.28
C ILE A 819 -8.80 1.00 -7.25
N ARG A 820 -9.06 1.30 -5.97
CA ARG A 820 -8.87 0.39 -4.84
C ARG A 820 -9.74 0.77 -3.64
N PHE A 821 -9.96 -0.17 -2.74
CA PHE A 821 -10.59 0.09 -1.43
C PHE A 821 -9.97 -0.76 -0.33
N ASP A 822 -10.13 -0.34 0.92
CA ASP A 822 -9.45 -0.96 2.07
C ASP A 822 -10.39 -1.74 2.98
N ARG A 823 -9.78 -2.66 3.73
CA ARG A 823 -10.28 -3.29 4.96
C ARG A 823 -9.19 -3.32 6.02
N VAL A 824 -9.57 -3.37 7.30
CA VAL A 824 -8.64 -3.44 8.43
C VAL A 824 -8.96 -4.67 9.26
N ALA A 825 -7.94 -5.49 9.54
CA ALA A 825 -8.07 -6.66 10.39
C ALA A 825 -8.33 -6.24 11.85
N SER A 826 -9.44 -6.66 12.46
CA SER A 826 -9.77 -6.34 13.86
C SER A 826 -9.05 -7.23 14.88
N LYS A 827 -8.44 -8.33 14.43
CA LYS A 827 -7.62 -9.28 15.19
C LYS A 827 -6.59 -9.92 14.25
N ASP A 828 -5.65 -10.68 14.80
CA ASP A 828 -4.70 -11.46 14.01
C ASP A 828 -5.44 -12.44 13.09
N TYR A 829 -4.94 -12.62 11.88
CA TYR A 829 -5.64 -13.37 10.84
C TYR A 829 -4.67 -14.11 9.92
N GLN A 830 -5.03 -15.34 9.53
CA GLN A 830 -4.25 -16.12 8.56
C GLN A 830 -4.65 -15.73 7.13
N LEU A 831 -3.85 -14.89 6.48
CA LEU A 831 -4.05 -14.43 5.11
C LEU A 831 -3.22 -15.27 4.13
N GLY A 832 -3.81 -16.34 3.60
CA GLY A 832 -3.07 -17.31 2.80
C GLY A 832 -1.97 -17.96 3.66
N ASN A 833 -0.71 -17.83 3.25
CA ASN A 833 0.43 -18.36 4.00
C ASN A 833 0.98 -17.38 5.06
N TYR A 834 0.39 -16.19 5.20
CA TYR A 834 0.90 -15.13 6.07
C TYR A 834 0.01 -14.92 7.29
N LEU A 835 0.57 -15.00 8.49
CA LEU A 835 -0.10 -14.55 9.70
C LEU A 835 0.01 -13.02 9.80
N ILE A 836 -1.09 -12.31 9.57
CA ILE A 836 -1.12 -10.84 9.65
C ILE A 836 -1.57 -10.38 11.04
N PRO A 837 -0.89 -9.40 11.64
CA PRO A 837 -1.29 -8.89 12.95
C PRO A 837 -2.55 -8.03 12.87
N LYS A 838 -3.24 -7.89 14.00
CA LYS A 838 -4.33 -6.94 14.20
C LYS A 838 -3.93 -5.53 13.75
N GLY A 839 -4.87 -4.85 13.10
CA GLY A 839 -4.67 -3.49 12.58
C GLY A 839 -4.05 -3.46 11.17
N THR A 840 -3.67 -4.61 10.60
CA THR A 840 -3.16 -4.69 9.22
C THR A 840 -4.21 -4.22 8.22
N ILE A 841 -3.79 -3.38 7.27
CA ILE A 841 -4.64 -2.85 6.20
C ILE A 841 -4.52 -3.77 4.99
N ILE A 842 -5.66 -4.31 4.56
CA ILE A 842 -5.81 -5.05 3.31
C ILE A 842 -6.42 -4.13 2.26
N ASN A 843 -5.69 -3.89 1.19
CA ASN A 843 -6.13 -3.11 0.05
C ASN A 843 -6.51 -4.04 -1.10
N VAL A 844 -7.70 -3.81 -1.66
CA VAL A 844 -8.27 -4.57 -2.78
C VAL A 844 -8.12 -3.71 -4.04
N PRO A 845 -7.16 -4.03 -4.93
CA PRO A 845 -6.88 -3.23 -6.12
C PRO A 845 -7.84 -3.63 -7.25
N VAL A 846 -8.98 -2.94 -7.31
CA VAL A 846 -10.09 -3.20 -8.24
C VAL A 846 -9.64 -3.09 -9.70
N TYR A 847 -8.90 -2.04 -10.06
CA TYR A 847 -8.47 -1.85 -11.44
C TYR A 847 -7.58 -3.01 -11.94
N PRO A 848 -6.53 -3.44 -11.20
CA PRO A 848 -5.79 -4.63 -11.55
C PRO A 848 -6.62 -5.91 -11.66
N ILE A 849 -7.55 -6.17 -10.72
CA ILE A 849 -8.42 -7.36 -10.78
C ILE A 849 -9.29 -7.35 -12.05
N HIS A 850 -9.79 -6.18 -12.44
CA HIS A 850 -10.62 -6.01 -13.63
C HIS A 850 -9.85 -6.09 -14.96
N HIS A 851 -8.52 -5.95 -14.93
CA HIS A 851 -7.63 -6.02 -16.10
C HIS A 851 -6.70 -7.24 -16.06
N ASP A 852 -6.93 -8.18 -15.15
CA ASP A 852 -6.20 -9.44 -15.10
C ASP A 852 -6.65 -10.33 -16.26
N SER A 853 -5.70 -10.68 -17.14
CA SER A 853 -5.94 -11.54 -18.29
C SER A 853 -6.37 -12.96 -17.92
N GLU A 854 -6.07 -13.44 -16.70
CA GLU A 854 -6.54 -14.75 -16.21
C GLU A 854 -8.07 -14.76 -16.05
N ALA A 855 -8.64 -13.68 -15.49
CA ALA A 855 -10.07 -13.54 -15.29
C ALA A 855 -10.80 -12.94 -16.50
N TRP A 856 -10.11 -12.10 -17.27
CA TRP A 856 -10.66 -11.30 -18.36
C TRP A 856 -9.81 -11.44 -19.63
N PRO A 857 -10.07 -12.44 -20.49
CA PRO A 857 -9.29 -12.64 -21.72
C PRO A 857 -9.36 -11.42 -22.63
N GLU A 858 -8.25 -10.88 -23.15
CA GLU A 858 -8.21 -9.61 -23.90
C GLU A 858 -8.78 -8.41 -23.09
N PRO A 859 -8.23 -8.11 -21.90
CA PRO A 859 -8.84 -7.20 -20.93
C PRO A 859 -8.96 -5.74 -21.39
N GLU A 860 -8.20 -5.34 -22.42
CA GLU A 860 -8.22 -3.97 -22.98
C GLU A 860 -9.30 -3.77 -24.07
N LYS A 861 -9.94 -4.85 -24.55
CA LYS A 861 -11.05 -4.76 -25.52
C LYS A 861 -12.38 -4.62 -24.79
N PHE A 862 -13.20 -3.68 -25.25
CA PHE A 862 -14.55 -3.47 -24.76
C PHE A 862 -15.50 -4.53 -25.32
N ILE A 863 -15.85 -5.54 -24.53
CA ILE A 863 -16.70 -6.67 -24.95
C ILE A 863 -17.87 -6.83 -23.97
N PRO A 864 -19.05 -6.25 -24.24
CA PRO A 864 -20.23 -6.37 -23.37
C PRO A 864 -20.66 -7.82 -23.11
N GLU A 865 -20.55 -8.69 -24.11
CA GLU A 865 -20.98 -10.09 -24.05
C GLU A 865 -20.28 -10.90 -22.94
N ARG A 866 -19.18 -10.39 -22.36
CA ARG A 866 -18.59 -10.94 -21.12
C ARG A 866 -19.58 -11.02 -19.98
N PHE A 867 -20.59 -10.14 -19.94
CA PHE A 867 -21.57 -10.07 -18.86
C PHE A 867 -22.84 -10.89 -19.13
N LEU A 868 -22.85 -11.70 -20.18
CA LEU A 868 -23.86 -12.75 -20.37
C LEU A 868 -23.89 -13.70 -19.15
N PRO A 869 -25.06 -14.20 -18.73
CA PRO A 869 -25.15 -15.11 -17.59
C PRO A 869 -24.24 -16.35 -17.70
N ALA A 870 -24.13 -16.93 -18.89
CA ALA A 870 -23.25 -18.07 -19.16
C ALA A 870 -21.75 -17.74 -19.01
N GLU A 871 -21.33 -16.55 -19.43
CA GLU A 871 -19.93 -16.11 -19.31
C GLU A 871 -19.59 -15.67 -17.88
N LYS A 872 -20.55 -15.06 -17.17
CA LYS A 872 -20.41 -14.76 -15.73
C LYS A 872 -20.20 -16.02 -14.91
N ALA A 873 -20.97 -17.09 -15.19
CA ALA A 873 -20.89 -18.34 -14.45
C ALA A 873 -19.54 -19.07 -14.60
N LYS A 874 -18.79 -18.81 -15.68
CA LYS A 874 -17.45 -19.37 -15.89
C LYS A 874 -16.35 -18.66 -15.09
N ARG A 875 -16.61 -17.44 -14.62
CA ARG A 875 -15.63 -16.62 -13.90
C ARG A 875 -15.81 -16.72 -12.40
N HIS A 876 -14.72 -16.48 -11.68
CA HIS A 876 -14.78 -16.40 -10.23
C HIS A 876 -15.70 -15.25 -9.79
N PRO A 877 -16.59 -15.43 -8.78
CA PRO A 877 -17.55 -14.40 -8.36
C PRO A 877 -16.92 -13.07 -7.93
N MET A 878 -15.70 -13.09 -7.38
CA MET A 878 -14.95 -11.89 -6.98
C MET A 878 -14.17 -11.22 -8.12
N ALA A 879 -14.31 -11.67 -9.37
CA ALA A 879 -13.59 -11.07 -10.50
C ALA A 879 -14.11 -9.67 -10.87
N PHE A 880 -15.33 -9.31 -10.45
CA PHE A 880 -15.96 -8.02 -10.70
C PHE A 880 -16.35 -7.34 -9.38
N LEU A 881 -15.64 -6.27 -9.02
CA LEU A 881 -15.71 -5.57 -7.74
C LEU A 881 -15.93 -4.05 -7.89
N ALA A 882 -16.58 -3.61 -8.97
CA ALA A 882 -16.82 -2.18 -9.24
C ALA A 882 -17.55 -1.46 -8.09
N PHE A 883 -18.40 -2.18 -7.36
CA PHE A 883 -19.17 -1.69 -6.21
C PHE A 883 -18.68 -2.26 -4.86
N GLY A 884 -17.53 -2.94 -4.87
CA GLY A 884 -17.10 -3.82 -3.78
C GLY A 884 -18.05 -5.01 -3.60
N ASP A 885 -17.88 -5.73 -2.49
CA ASP A 885 -18.74 -6.85 -2.10
C ASP A 885 -18.86 -6.94 -0.55
N GLY A 886 -19.73 -7.83 -0.08
CA GLY A 886 -20.01 -8.08 1.32
C GLY A 886 -20.88 -7.01 1.98
N PRO A 887 -20.95 -6.98 3.33
CA PRO A 887 -21.80 -6.05 4.07
C PRO A 887 -21.53 -4.55 3.80
N ARG A 888 -20.32 -4.21 3.33
CA ARG A 888 -19.86 -2.85 3.00
C ARG A 888 -20.01 -2.47 1.52
N GLN A 889 -20.74 -3.23 0.71
CA GLN A 889 -20.94 -2.96 -0.73
C GLN A 889 -21.82 -1.72 -1.01
N ALA A 890 -21.69 -1.15 -2.21
CA ALA A 890 -22.41 0.04 -2.65
C ALA A 890 -23.24 -0.20 -3.94
N GLN A 891 -24.48 -0.69 -3.85
CA GLN A 891 -25.28 -1.08 -5.03
C GLN A 891 -26.24 0.01 -5.58
N ILE A 892 -26.25 1.22 -5.01
CA ILE A 892 -27.47 2.04 -4.99
C ILE A 892 -27.61 3.03 -6.18
N PHE A 893 -26.52 3.49 -6.79
CA PHE A 893 -26.55 4.62 -7.74
C PHE A 893 -26.61 4.24 -9.23
N ALA A 894 -26.73 2.95 -9.55
CA ALA A 894 -26.78 2.48 -10.94
C ALA A 894 -28.08 2.89 -11.67
N LEU A 895 -29.19 3.03 -10.94
CA LEU A 895 -30.50 3.36 -11.53
C LEU A 895 -30.53 4.74 -12.17
N GLU A 896 -30.01 5.75 -11.46
CA GLU A 896 -29.97 7.14 -11.92
C GLU A 896 -29.13 7.26 -13.21
N ALA A 897 -27.93 6.68 -13.22
CA ALA A 897 -27.10 6.62 -14.42
C ALA A 897 -27.82 5.94 -15.58
N LYS A 898 -28.48 4.79 -15.33
CA LYS A 898 -29.20 4.03 -16.36
C LYS A 898 -30.35 4.84 -16.95
N LEU A 899 -31.13 5.56 -16.12
CA LEU A 899 -32.20 6.43 -16.60
C LEU A 899 -31.65 7.55 -17.49
N GLY A 900 -30.65 8.30 -17.01
CA GLY A 900 -30.05 9.39 -17.79
C GLY A 900 -29.45 8.93 -19.12
N ILE A 901 -28.80 7.76 -19.13
CA ILE A 901 -28.27 7.13 -20.34
C ILE A 901 -29.39 6.80 -21.34
N VAL A 902 -30.45 6.12 -20.90
CA VAL A 902 -31.56 5.73 -21.78
C VAL A 902 -32.27 6.96 -22.33
N ARG A 903 -32.52 7.95 -21.47
CA ARG A 903 -33.17 9.22 -21.85
C ARG A 903 -32.35 9.98 -22.89
N ALA A 904 -31.03 10.02 -22.75
CA ALA A 904 -30.13 10.67 -23.70
C ALA A 904 -30.07 9.92 -25.04
N LEU A 905 -29.79 8.61 -25.01
CA LEU A 905 -29.61 7.80 -26.24
C LEU A 905 -30.89 7.69 -27.09
N ARG A 906 -32.07 7.95 -26.53
CA ARG A 906 -33.33 8.06 -27.32
C ARG A 906 -33.35 9.28 -28.25
N LEU A 907 -32.63 10.35 -27.89
CA LEU A 907 -32.76 11.66 -28.54
C LEU A 907 -31.52 12.05 -29.33
N VAL A 908 -30.35 11.67 -28.82
CA VAL A 908 -29.07 12.05 -29.40
C VAL A 908 -28.18 10.83 -29.64
N GLU A 909 -27.32 10.97 -30.64
CA GLU A 909 -26.19 10.10 -30.88
C GLU A 909 -24.91 10.82 -30.46
N PHE A 910 -24.04 10.12 -29.74
CA PHE A 910 -22.74 10.63 -29.31
C PHE A 910 -21.70 10.28 -30.36
N GLU A 911 -20.94 11.29 -30.78
CA GLU A 911 -19.89 11.17 -31.79
C GLU A 911 -18.54 11.64 -31.25
N ARG A 912 -17.49 11.11 -31.86
CA ARG A 912 -16.13 11.63 -31.69
C ARG A 912 -16.03 13.01 -32.32
N CYS A 913 -15.20 13.86 -31.74
CA CYS A 913 -14.77 15.12 -32.31
C CYS A 913 -13.24 15.18 -32.38
N GLU A 914 -12.70 16.23 -32.96
CA GLU A 914 -11.27 16.49 -33.08
C GLU A 914 -10.54 16.61 -31.73
N ARG A 915 -11.29 16.79 -30.62
CA ARG A 915 -10.77 16.84 -29.25
C ARG A 915 -10.95 15.53 -28.48
N THR A 916 -11.61 14.52 -29.05
CA THR A 916 -11.80 13.22 -28.40
C THR A 916 -10.48 12.45 -28.37
N GLU A 917 -9.97 12.16 -27.17
CA GLU A 917 -8.71 11.44 -26.98
C GLU A 917 -8.91 9.91 -27.14
N ILE A 918 -8.17 9.29 -28.06
CA ILE A 918 -8.25 7.85 -28.36
C ILE A 918 -6.83 7.28 -28.51
N PRO A 919 -6.38 6.34 -27.63
CA PRO A 919 -7.05 5.89 -26.42
C PRO A 919 -7.03 6.96 -25.32
N ILE A 920 -8.08 6.98 -24.50
CA ILE A 920 -8.22 7.94 -23.40
C ILE A 920 -7.07 7.84 -22.40
N GLN A 921 -6.52 8.99 -21.99
CA GLN A 921 -5.52 9.04 -20.94
C GLN A 921 -6.19 9.21 -19.58
N LEU A 922 -5.93 8.27 -18.68
CA LEU A 922 -6.47 8.27 -17.33
C LEU A 922 -5.63 9.13 -16.38
N GLY A 923 -6.29 9.82 -15.46
CA GLY A 923 -5.70 10.59 -14.38
C GLY A 923 -4.97 9.72 -13.36
N ASN A 924 -4.18 10.37 -12.50
CA ASN A 924 -3.15 9.69 -11.72
C ASN A 924 -3.55 9.32 -10.27
N VAL A 925 -4.69 9.79 -9.71
CA VAL A 925 -4.91 9.73 -8.25
C VAL A 925 -6.35 9.38 -7.82
N THR A 926 -6.47 8.37 -6.94
CA THR A 926 -7.62 7.93 -6.10
C THR A 926 -8.94 7.59 -6.79
N ILE A 927 -9.55 8.52 -7.52
CA ILE A 927 -10.74 8.27 -8.34
C ILE A 927 -10.33 8.27 -9.79
N LEU A 928 -10.80 7.27 -10.53
CA LEU A 928 -10.51 7.17 -11.94
C LEU A 928 -11.24 8.27 -12.71
N ASN A 929 -10.49 9.08 -13.43
CA ASN A 929 -11.03 10.15 -14.27
C ASN A 929 -10.15 10.32 -15.51
N SER A 930 -10.61 11.06 -16.51
CA SER A 930 -9.77 11.43 -17.65
C SER A 930 -8.74 12.49 -17.23
N LYS A 931 -7.57 12.45 -17.84
CA LYS A 931 -6.50 13.41 -17.58
C LYS A 931 -6.84 14.79 -18.17
N ASN A 932 -7.45 14.81 -19.35
CA ASN A 932 -7.64 16.02 -20.15
C ASN A 932 -9.13 16.39 -20.36
N GLY A 933 -10.07 15.76 -19.64
CA GLY A 933 -11.51 15.87 -19.93
C GLY A 933 -11.97 14.87 -21.00
N ILE A 934 -13.28 14.72 -21.19
CA ILE A 934 -13.85 13.85 -22.23
C ILE A 934 -14.70 14.72 -23.17
N PHE A 935 -14.06 15.18 -24.25
CA PHE A 935 -14.72 16.05 -25.23
C PHE A 935 -15.41 15.22 -26.30
N LEU A 936 -16.71 15.45 -26.49
CA LEU A 936 -17.56 14.77 -27.46
C LEU A 936 -18.39 15.79 -28.24
N ARG A 937 -18.99 15.32 -29.35
CA ARG A 937 -20.08 16.00 -30.05
C ARG A 937 -21.33 15.14 -29.93
N VAL A 938 -22.51 15.77 -29.98
CA VAL A 938 -23.79 15.06 -30.07
C VAL A 938 -24.56 15.52 -31.30
N VAL A 939 -25.32 14.61 -31.90
CA VAL A 939 -26.22 14.89 -33.03
C VAL A 939 -27.61 14.38 -32.70
N ARG A 940 -28.66 15.04 -33.21
CA ARG A 940 -30.03 14.56 -33.04
C ARG A 940 -30.21 13.24 -33.77
N ARG A 941 -30.84 12.26 -33.14
CA ARG A 941 -31.31 11.06 -33.84
C ARG A 941 -32.47 11.44 -34.75
N SER A 942 -32.41 10.99 -36.01
CA SER A 942 -33.54 11.07 -36.95
C SER A 942 -34.68 10.20 -36.42
N GLN A 943 -35.85 10.81 -36.24
CA GLN A 943 -37.07 10.14 -35.76
C GLN A 943 -37.52 9.00 -36.68
#